data_AF-A0A812JWP3-F1
#
_entry.id   AF-A0A812JWP3-F1
#
_cell.length_a   1.000
_cell.length_b   1.000
_cell.length_c   1.000
_cell.angle_alpha   90.00
_cell.angle_beta   90.00
_cell.angle_gamma   90.00
#
_symmetry.space_group_name_H-M   'P 1'
#
loop_
_entity.id
_entity.type
_entity.pdbx_description
1 polymer ?
#
loop_
_entity_poly.entity_id
_entity_poly.type
_entity_poly.pdbx_seq_one_letter_code
_entity_poly.pdbx_strand_id
1 'polypeptide(L)'
;MAPMAREPPMQSSNSLDGDLPERLERLRIETKSQKQELAAIAEGCESKSSSYLTAHSPTVQSTSDEFSNRRLRRRQQSMGADFITASPGKEQHELGSSWIAKARRWAKYCVDNNYNTNSLALVVLFDAYLTANDIDARAAGKEPSAFVRACSDICLLLYTAELPLLFFVRGRRMLKDWMVLLDIVIITCGYAEWVLTSAGDALTSRININMLRPLRLARIIRLMQFLRKTRSLKELQKLVTMLATCLKTLVWSFLFGFVVMTMWAMLMVEIVHPLIHDVHERTNVFGDCGRPCLQAASSVMNANLLLFKTVVAGDSWGLIAIPVIQDHPATAIIFVGSLLTLVFGVLQLMVAVVVDTFAEVRENDVVNLAAELEHSLKNDRKYLQKIFDRLDESGTGELTLQNLMDGARKDAEFQSRLRVMDIDEVDLQQLFEMIDADGSGAIEAAEFIAPLSRWVRDSKTAPRFIKYNLQQTMQTQEELLKMSQYGFAVMNQRIEELSETLRGMDLVAPDDESDLFDLDGFPAKCVDMPVRILQGWNLRRYGFYLHVYADPAAVIYQVRQVKKFFLDAPIYVMSDGGLDFTTLCKEEGCTFVLCPPANDRWHPWPFFRRLWDAANSLAVKYIVMLEPDNTIHGYPKRPPGADLGGLLVQGRSFGLVRYVEKMAQQRSPGFKWTQKSMSSGLCGGAYFRREAVLDALSDESMMKLDWNYLGDRLSKEIFSSDFAMQYAFAARGWRIEPWEETAQMDKHPDEPLTGAKDAAFRHYCSCYPGGKPTYNLKVAKADERLFKSGGYHMTSGPYSSSVCQVCYNSTRYIQLWGSAKCTNTIPFQLSEKLLKRHHPEMDTKPCNLDWLCEVGRMRGRGLEVAGPTPTIDPQAKYLLLEQPTAGCPAGTKSLESVGECKAAAARLQRTLAYEDEIYQENDPRGCVFRVPDNDLYFNDAEEGKANSARRLVCREN
;
A
#
# COMPACT_ATOMS: atom_id res chain seq x y z
N MET A 1 62.84 -28.26 40.54
CA MET A 1 62.53 -28.50 41.96
C MET A 1 61.07 -28.92 42.06
N ALA A 2 60.85 -30.05 42.72
CA ALA A 2 59.60 -30.71 43.10
C ALA A 2 58.49 -29.76 43.65
N PRO A 3 57.23 -30.23 43.85
CA PRO A 3 56.50 -31.32 43.17
C PRO A 3 54.95 -31.16 43.04
N MET A 4 54.34 -32.08 42.27
CA MET A 4 53.13 -32.93 42.53
C MET A 4 51.78 -32.32 42.97
N ALA A 5 50.60 -32.90 42.67
CA ALA A 5 50.14 -34.28 42.41
C ALA A 5 48.84 -34.23 41.54
N ARG A 6 48.66 -35.05 40.47
CA ARG A 6 48.05 -36.42 40.40
C ARG A 6 46.61 -36.48 40.95
N GLU A 7 45.56 -36.97 40.28
CA GLU A 7 45.29 -38.17 39.43
C GLU A 7 43.80 -38.10 38.94
N PRO A 8 43.18 -39.03 38.18
CA PRO A 8 43.60 -39.87 37.03
C PRO A 8 42.57 -39.91 35.83
N PRO A 9 42.82 -40.69 34.75
CA PRO A 9 42.05 -40.76 33.48
C PRO A 9 41.43 -42.16 33.16
N MET A 10 41.00 -42.40 31.90
CA MET A 10 40.56 -43.66 31.22
C MET A 10 39.04 -43.95 31.23
N GLN A 11 38.37 -44.55 30.22
CA GLN A 11 38.78 -45.28 28.99
C GLN A 11 37.56 -45.44 28.06
N SER A 12 37.82 -45.57 26.75
CA SER A 12 36.91 -46.02 25.70
C SER A 12 36.76 -47.55 25.65
N SER A 13 35.55 -48.07 25.39
CA SER A 13 35.37 -49.39 24.74
C SER A 13 33.95 -49.61 24.18
N ASN A 14 33.89 -49.71 22.85
CA ASN A 14 33.20 -50.70 22.00
C ASN A 14 31.71 -51.08 22.14
N SER A 15 31.07 -51.01 20.96
CA SER A 15 30.21 -52.01 20.29
C SER A 15 28.83 -52.32 20.87
N LEU A 16 27.78 -52.10 20.07
CA LEU A 16 27.05 -53.18 19.39
C LEU A 16 25.91 -52.59 18.54
N ASP A 17 26.14 -52.55 17.23
CA ASP A 17 25.10 -52.68 16.21
C ASP A 17 24.41 -54.03 16.38
N GLY A 18 23.08 -54.04 16.37
CA GLY A 18 22.30 -55.27 16.24
C GLY A 18 20.93 -55.19 16.90
N ASP A 19 19.99 -54.42 16.32
CA ASP A 19 18.55 -54.74 16.46
C ASP A 19 17.59 -53.94 15.55
N LEU A 20 18.08 -53.46 14.39
CA LEU A 20 17.23 -52.74 13.43
C LEU A 20 16.44 -53.63 12.43
N PRO A 21 16.80 -54.90 12.12
CA PRO A 21 16.02 -55.72 11.19
C PRO A 21 14.71 -56.29 11.77
N GLU A 22 14.66 -56.59 13.07
CA GLU A 22 13.50 -57.28 13.67
C GLU A 22 12.32 -56.33 14.00
N ARG A 23 12.61 -55.03 14.11
CA ARG A 23 11.62 -53.97 14.35
C ARG A 23 10.90 -53.54 13.07
N LEU A 24 11.54 -53.71 11.91
CA LEU A 24 11.00 -53.41 10.58
C LEU A 24 10.05 -54.51 10.07
N GLU A 25 10.25 -55.78 10.46
CA GLU A 25 9.37 -56.88 10.08
C GLU A 25 8.04 -56.84 10.86
N ARG A 26 8.06 -56.44 12.15
CA ARG A 26 6.84 -56.26 12.98
C ARG A 26 5.92 -55.14 12.48
N LEU A 27 6.49 -54.00 12.07
CA LEU A 27 5.72 -52.88 11.49
C LEU A 27 5.10 -53.19 10.12
N ARG A 28 5.65 -54.17 9.39
CA ARG A 28 5.15 -54.61 8.08
C ARG A 28 3.98 -55.61 8.19
N ILE A 29 3.87 -56.32 9.32
CA ILE A 29 2.78 -57.25 9.60
C ILE A 29 1.53 -56.50 10.11
N GLU A 30 1.70 -55.47 10.95
CA GLU A 30 0.59 -54.63 11.43
C GLU A 30 -0.06 -53.79 10.31
N THR A 31 0.73 -53.32 9.33
CA THR A 31 0.21 -52.55 8.18
C THR A 31 -0.49 -53.39 7.12
N LYS A 32 -0.33 -54.73 7.12
CA LYS A 32 -1.11 -55.66 6.28
C LYS A 32 -2.46 -56.02 6.90
N SER A 33 -2.53 -56.14 8.23
CA SER A 33 -3.78 -56.42 8.96
C SER A 33 -4.78 -55.26 8.84
N GLN A 34 -4.33 -54.01 9.00
CA GLN A 34 -5.21 -52.84 8.91
C GLN A 34 -5.70 -52.53 7.48
N LYS A 35 -4.98 -53.00 6.44
CA LYS A 35 -5.41 -52.84 5.04
C LYS A 35 -6.42 -53.89 4.58
N GLN A 36 -6.58 -55.00 5.30
CA GLN A 36 -7.61 -56.01 5.02
C GLN A 36 -8.96 -55.71 5.71
N GLU A 37 -8.96 -55.05 6.87
CA GLU A 37 -10.21 -54.59 7.51
C GLU A 37 -10.86 -53.38 6.82
N LEU A 38 -10.06 -52.45 6.27
CA LEU A 38 -10.58 -51.29 5.53
C LEU A 38 -11.08 -51.63 4.11
N ALA A 39 -10.68 -52.77 3.55
CA ALA A 39 -11.21 -53.29 2.28
C ALA A 39 -12.53 -54.07 2.48
N ALA A 40 -12.77 -54.66 3.66
CA ALA A 40 -14.01 -55.37 3.98
C ALA A 40 -15.18 -54.44 4.37
N ILE A 41 -14.91 -53.20 4.77
CA ILE A 41 -15.95 -52.21 5.13
C ILE A 41 -16.45 -51.43 3.89
N ALA A 42 -15.66 -51.39 2.81
CA ALA A 42 -16.00 -50.68 1.57
C ALA A 42 -16.90 -51.49 0.59
N GLU A 43 -17.18 -52.77 0.85
CA GLU A 43 -18.05 -53.62 0.02
C GLU A 43 -19.42 -53.96 0.68
N GLY A 44 -19.76 -53.34 1.82
CA GLY A 44 -20.95 -53.70 2.62
C GLY A 44 -22.17 -52.78 2.51
N CYS A 45 -22.12 -51.67 1.75
CA CYS A 45 -23.22 -50.68 1.68
C CYS A 45 -23.78 -50.43 0.27
N GLU A 46 -23.77 -51.47 -0.57
CA GLU A 46 -24.65 -51.59 -1.74
C GLU A 46 -25.45 -52.89 -1.65
N SER A 47 -26.59 -52.86 -0.94
CA SER A 47 -27.80 -53.64 -1.30
C SER A 47 -28.85 -53.53 -0.20
N LYS A 48 -30.11 -53.36 -0.63
CA LYS A 48 -31.39 -53.31 0.12
C LYS A 48 -31.94 -51.90 0.42
N SER A 49 -32.50 -51.30 -0.62
CA SER A 49 -33.85 -50.71 -0.54
C SER A 49 -34.47 -50.61 -1.94
N SER A 50 -35.13 -51.69 -2.36
CA SER A 50 -36.17 -51.63 -3.40
C SER A 50 -37.29 -52.58 -3.00
N SER A 51 -38.33 -52.02 -2.37
CA SER A 51 -39.71 -52.51 -2.42
C SER A 51 -40.58 -51.52 -1.64
N TYR A 52 -41.73 -51.16 -2.22
CA TYR A 52 -42.77 -50.24 -1.73
C TYR A 52 -42.59 -48.75 -2.04
N LEU A 53 -42.85 -48.36 -3.28
CA LEU A 53 -44.11 -47.66 -3.63
C LEU A 53 -44.11 -47.29 -5.12
N THR A 54 -44.79 -48.11 -5.90
CA THR A 54 -45.36 -47.77 -7.20
C THR A 54 -46.56 -46.86 -7.01
N ALA A 55 -46.59 -45.69 -7.65
CA ALA A 55 -47.70 -45.27 -8.52
C ALA A 55 -47.47 -43.86 -9.11
N HIS A 56 -47.59 -43.80 -10.43
CA HIS A 56 -47.83 -42.63 -11.30
C HIS A 56 -46.68 -41.63 -11.57
N SER A 57 -45.98 -41.89 -12.67
CA SER A 57 -45.49 -40.86 -13.60
C SER A 57 -46.42 -40.78 -14.82
N PRO A 58 -46.35 -39.68 -15.58
CA PRO A 58 -45.83 -39.84 -16.92
C PRO A 58 -44.65 -38.90 -17.22
N THR A 59 -43.56 -39.55 -17.67
CA THR A 59 -42.63 -39.17 -18.76
C THR A 59 -42.25 -37.70 -18.98
N VAL A 60 -40.94 -37.42 -19.05
CA VAL A 60 -40.22 -37.05 -20.31
C VAL A 60 -38.69 -37.06 -20.07
N GLN A 61 -37.99 -37.48 -21.12
CA GLN A 61 -36.57 -37.78 -21.26
C GLN A 61 -35.59 -36.60 -21.12
N SER A 62 -34.35 -37.01 -20.83
CA SER A 62 -33.05 -36.33 -20.91
C SER A 62 -32.85 -35.21 -21.94
N THR A 63 -32.46 -34.02 -21.46
CA THR A 63 -31.60 -33.05 -22.16
C THR A 63 -30.84 -32.16 -21.16
N SER A 64 -29.66 -32.60 -20.70
CA SER A 64 -28.84 -31.85 -19.72
C SER A 64 -27.60 -31.17 -20.30
N ASP A 65 -27.65 -30.72 -21.56
CA ASP A 65 -26.60 -29.89 -22.19
C ASP A 65 -27.11 -28.52 -22.72
N GLU A 66 -28.34 -28.12 -22.42
CA GLU A 66 -28.92 -26.84 -22.88
C GLU A 66 -29.19 -25.79 -21.79
N PHE A 67 -29.00 -26.12 -20.51
CA PHE A 67 -29.44 -25.24 -19.40
C PHE A 67 -28.44 -24.15 -19.00
N SER A 68 -27.14 -24.33 -19.28
CA SER A 68 -26.08 -23.36 -19.02
C SER A 68 -26.09 -22.18 -19.99
N ASN A 69 -26.62 -22.35 -21.21
CA ASN A 69 -26.66 -21.31 -22.25
C ASN A 69 -27.92 -20.42 -22.24
N ARG A 70 -28.96 -20.75 -21.45
CA ARG A 70 -30.18 -19.91 -21.33
C ARG A 70 -30.08 -18.79 -20.27
N ARG A 71 -29.23 -18.91 -19.25
CA ARG A 71 -29.03 -17.81 -18.27
C ARG A 71 -28.15 -16.67 -18.79
N LEU A 72 -27.24 -16.96 -19.72
CA LEU A 72 -26.42 -15.92 -20.37
C LEU A 72 -27.20 -15.11 -21.43
N ARG A 73 -28.22 -15.70 -22.07
CA ARG A 73 -29.10 -14.97 -23.00
C ARG A 73 -30.15 -14.08 -22.33
N ARG A 74 -30.63 -14.41 -21.11
CA ARG A 74 -31.55 -13.51 -20.36
C ARG A 74 -30.89 -12.22 -19.86
N ARG A 75 -29.56 -12.18 -19.73
CA ARG A 75 -28.83 -10.94 -19.37
C ARG A 75 -28.60 -9.98 -20.54
N GLN A 76 -28.79 -10.43 -21.78
CA GLN A 76 -28.72 -9.57 -22.97
C GLN A 76 -30.10 -9.09 -23.47
N GLN A 77 -31.19 -9.56 -22.86
CA GLN A 77 -32.57 -9.17 -23.23
C GLN A 77 -33.27 -8.26 -22.21
N SER A 78 -32.62 -7.85 -21.12
CA SER A 78 -33.18 -6.83 -20.19
C SER A 78 -32.63 -5.41 -20.44
N MET A 79 -32.09 -5.11 -21.63
CA MET A 79 -31.90 -3.72 -22.08
C MET A 79 -33.24 -3.12 -22.52
N GLY A 80 -34.12 -2.93 -21.55
CA GLY A 80 -35.45 -2.39 -21.69
C GLY A 80 -36.13 -2.37 -20.33
N ALA A 81 -35.43 -1.94 -19.28
CA ALA A 81 -36.08 -1.46 -18.08
C ALA A 81 -36.53 -0.03 -18.38
N ASP A 82 -37.84 0.19 -18.38
CA ASP A 82 -38.44 1.50 -18.54
C ASP A 82 -38.03 2.37 -17.35
N PHE A 83 -36.96 3.15 -17.51
CA PHE A 83 -36.60 4.22 -16.58
C PHE A 83 -37.84 5.09 -16.36
N ILE A 84 -38.08 5.52 -15.11
CA ILE A 84 -39.19 6.40 -14.69
C ILE A 84 -39.42 7.49 -15.74
N THR A 85 -40.40 7.27 -16.62
CA THR A 85 -40.82 8.27 -17.60
C THR A 85 -41.78 9.19 -16.86
N ALA A 86 -41.43 10.48 -16.78
CA ALA A 86 -42.32 11.49 -16.27
C ALA A 86 -43.68 11.39 -16.99
N SER A 87 -44.76 11.25 -16.22
CA SER A 87 -46.10 11.46 -16.75
C SER A 87 -46.17 12.92 -17.24
N PRO A 88 -46.75 13.24 -18.41
CA PRO A 88 -46.90 14.62 -18.87
C PRO A 88 -47.96 15.33 -18.02
N GLY A 89 -47.61 15.60 -16.76
CA GLY A 89 -48.38 16.42 -15.85
C GLY A 89 -48.24 17.87 -16.26
N LYS A 90 -49.39 18.52 -16.45
CA LYS A 90 -49.51 19.96 -16.72
C LYS A 90 -48.87 20.75 -15.57
N GLU A 91 -47.61 21.13 -15.69
CA GLU A 91 -47.03 22.16 -14.82
C GLU A 91 -47.59 23.52 -15.21
N GLN A 92 -48.30 24.12 -14.24
CA GLN A 92 -48.71 25.50 -14.24
C GLN A 92 -47.47 26.40 -14.29
N HIS A 93 -47.21 26.95 -15.47
CA HIS A 93 -46.15 27.91 -15.70
C HIS A 93 -46.66 29.33 -15.34
N GLU A 94 -46.50 29.75 -14.09
CA GLU A 94 -46.56 31.17 -13.73
C GLU A 94 -45.30 31.58 -12.95
N LEU A 95 -44.33 32.16 -13.68
CA LEU A 95 -43.94 33.59 -13.61
C LEU A 95 -42.51 33.78 -14.20
N GLY A 96 -42.44 34.34 -15.41
CA GLY A 96 -41.34 35.23 -15.80
C GLY A 96 -40.02 34.65 -16.31
N SER A 97 -40.00 33.63 -17.18
CA SER A 97 -38.74 33.33 -17.91
C SER A 97 -38.55 34.31 -19.07
N SER A 98 -37.89 35.44 -18.78
CA SER A 98 -37.38 36.36 -19.80
C SER A 98 -36.63 35.59 -20.91
N TRP A 99 -36.76 36.02 -22.16
CA TRP A 99 -35.99 35.50 -23.32
C TRP A 99 -34.49 35.34 -23.01
N ILE A 100 -33.97 36.20 -22.13
CA ILE A 100 -32.60 36.23 -21.61
C ILE A 100 -32.24 34.91 -20.90
N ALA A 101 -33.17 34.31 -20.14
CA ALA A 101 -32.93 33.05 -19.42
C ALA A 101 -32.88 31.83 -20.35
N LYS A 102 -33.63 31.84 -21.46
CA LYS A 102 -33.55 30.82 -22.51
C LYS A 102 -32.26 30.97 -23.32
N ALA A 103 -31.93 32.20 -23.72
CA ALA A 103 -30.68 32.52 -24.40
C ALA A 103 -29.44 32.13 -23.56
N ARG A 104 -29.48 32.35 -22.24
CA ARG A 104 -28.36 32.02 -21.34
C ARG A 104 -28.17 30.51 -21.16
N ARG A 105 -29.27 29.74 -21.13
CA ARG A 105 -29.22 28.27 -21.11
C ARG A 105 -28.63 27.70 -22.40
N TRP A 106 -29.03 28.24 -23.55
CA TRP A 106 -28.47 27.86 -24.85
C TRP A 106 -26.99 28.22 -24.96
N ALA A 107 -26.60 29.43 -24.57
CA ALA A 107 -25.19 29.86 -24.57
C ALA A 107 -24.32 28.98 -23.65
N LYS A 108 -24.85 28.58 -22.48
CA LYS A 108 -24.16 27.65 -21.58
C LYS A 108 -23.95 26.28 -22.23
N TYR A 109 -24.98 25.74 -22.89
CA TYR A 109 -24.88 24.47 -23.62
C TYR A 109 -23.82 24.52 -24.74
N CYS A 110 -23.76 25.62 -25.50
CA CYS A 110 -22.75 25.81 -26.54
C CYS A 110 -21.33 25.89 -25.98
N VAL A 111 -21.12 26.57 -24.85
CA VAL A 111 -19.78 26.74 -24.24
C VAL A 111 -19.31 25.46 -23.52
N ASP A 112 -20.21 24.72 -22.90
CA ASP A 112 -19.86 23.52 -22.12
C ASP A 112 -19.64 22.28 -23.01
N ASN A 113 -20.06 22.32 -24.28
CA ASN A 113 -19.86 21.23 -25.23
C ASN A 113 -18.37 21.01 -25.55
N ASN A 114 -17.88 19.79 -25.30
CA ASN A 114 -16.48 19.41 -25.52
C ASN A 114 -16.05 19.56 -26.99
N TYR A 115 -16.95 19.34 -27.94
CA TYR A 115 -16.67 19.50 -29.37
C TYR A 115 -16.34 20.95 -29.75
N ASN A 116 -17.07 21.92 -29.19
CA ASN A 116 -16.82 23.34 -29.41
C ASN A 116 -15.50 23.80 -28.77
N THR A 117 -15.15 23.21 -27.63
CA THR A 117 -13.87 23.52 -26.96
C THR A 117 -12.69 22.98 -27.78
N ASN A 118 -12.82 21.75 -28.32
CA ASN A 118 -11.79 21.12 -29.15
C ASN A 118 -11.65 21.79 -30.53
N SER A 119 -12.76 22.20 -31.16
CA SER A 119 -12.71 22.89 -32.45
C SER A 119 -12.02 24.24 -32.33
N LEU A 120 -12.29 24.98 -31.26
CA LEU A 120 -11.67 26.25 -30.97
C LEU A 120 -10.17 26.10 -30.65
N ALA A 121 -9.74 25.00 -30.02
CA ALA A 121 -8.32 24.69 -29.84
C ALA A 121 -7.61 24.41 -31.18
N LEU A 122 -8.28 23.77 -32.14
CA LEU A 122 -7.75 23.59 -33.50
C LEU A 122 -7.60 24.93 -34.24
N VAL A 123 -8.53 25.87 -34.03
CA VAL A 123 -8.42 27.24 -34.57
C VAL A 123 -7.16 27.94 -34.02
N VAL A 124 -6.80 27.73 -32.75
CA VAL A 124 -5.55 28.27 -32.17
C VAL A 124 -4.31 27.66 -32.80
N LEU A 125 -4.29 26.35 -33.03
CA LEU A 125 -3.16 25.70 -33.72
C LEU A 125 -3.04 26.16 -35.17
N PHE A 126 -4.16 26.44 -35.83
CA PHE A 126 -4.17 26.99 -37.17
C PHE A 126 -3.66 28.44 -37.19
N ASP A 127 -4.12 29.31 -36.27
CA ASP A 127 -3.60 30.68 -36.13
C ASP A 127 -2.10 30.70 -35.79
N ALA A 128 -1.62 29.73 -34.99
CA ALA A 128 -0.21 29.53 -34.72
C ALA A 128 0.61 29.26 -35.99
N TYR A 129 0.13 28.34 -36.82
CA TYR A 129 0.76 27.99 -38.10
C TYR A 129 0.76 29.16 -39.08
N LEU A 130 -0.33 29.92 -39.16
CA LEU A 130 -0.40 31.13 -39.98
C LEU A 130 0.57 32.21 -39.47
N THR A 131 0.68 32.36 -38.15
CA THR A 131 1.62 33.30 -37.52
C THR A 131 3.07 32.93 -37.81
N ALA A 132 3.43 31.64 -37.78
CA ALA A 132 4.76 31.18 -38.15
C ALA A 132 5.09 31.51 -39.62
N ASN A 133 4.17 31.22 -40.55
CA ASN A 133 4.35 31.56 -41.96
C ASN A 133 4.45 33.06 -42.21
N ASP A 134 3.70 33.89 -41.46
CA ASP A 134 3.79 35.34 -41.54
C ASP A 134 5.14 35.87 -41.03
N ILE A 135 5.68 35.27 -39.95
CA ILE A 135 7.02 35.59 -39.44
C ILE A 135 8.10 35.23 -40.48
N ASP A 136 8.02 34.04 -41.08
CA ASP A 136 9.00 33.57 -42.08
C ASP A 136 8.94 34.40 -43.37
N ALA A 137 7.74 34.75 -43.85
CA ALA A 137 7.58 35.62 -45.02
C ALA A 137 8.23 36.98 -44.80
N ARG A 138 8.01 37.59 -43.62
CA ARG A 138 8.60 38.88 -43.25
C ARG A 138 10.11 38.80 -43.05
N ALA A 139 10.62 37.71 -42.47
CA ALA A 139 12.04 37.46 -42.33
C ALA A 139 12.74 37.38 -43.70
N ALA A 140 12.04 36.82 -44.70
CA ALA A 140 12.47 36.79 -46.10
C ALA A 140 12.25 38.14 -46.84
N GLY A 141 11.79 39.19 -46.17
CA GLY A 141 11.49 40.49 -46.77
C GLY A 141 10.27 40.50 -47.71
N LYS A 142 9.45 39.45 -47.68
CA LYS A 142 8.23 39.31 -48.49
C LYS A 142 7.01 39.71 -47.67
N GLU A 143 6.02 40.31 -48.32
CA GLU A 143 4.72 40.45 -47.69
C GLU A 143 4.03 39.09 -47.56
N PRO A 144 3.31 38.84 -46.46
CA PRO A 144 2.51 37.64 -46.31
C PRO A 144 1.43 37.58 -47.39
N SER A 145 1.14 36.37 -47.87
CA SER A 145 0.06 36.17 -48.85
C SER A 145 -1.27 36.71 -48.30
N ALA A 146 -2.11 37.27 -49.17
CA ALA A 146 -3.42 37.81 -48.78
C ALA A 146 -4.29 36.72 -48.10
N PHE A 147 -4.11 35.46 -48.48
CA PHE A 147 -4.73 34.30 -47.86
C PHE A 147 -4.35 34.15 -46.39
N VAL A 148 -3.05 34.20 -46.05
CA VAL A 148 -2.58 34.08 -44.66
C VAL A 148 -3.11 35.22 -43.79
N ARG A 149 -3.14 36.44 -44.31
CA ARG A 149 -3.71 37.61 -43.62
C ARG A 149 -5.21 37.43 -43.36
N ALA A 150 -5.98 37.10 -44.39
CA ALA A 150 -7.43 36.90 -44.28
C ALA A 150 -7.79 35.78 -43.29
N CYS A 151 -7.07 34.66 -43.34
CA CYS A 151 -7.31 33.55 -42.42
C CYS A 151 -6.97 33.90 -40.96
N SER A 152 -5.92 34.69 -40.69
CA SER A 152 -5.60 35.12 -39.33
C SER A 152 -6.62 36.13 -38.79
N ASP A 153 -7.12 37.04 -39.64
CA ASP A 153 -8.20 37.98 -39.27
C ASP A 153 -9.51 37.24 -38.95
N ILE A 154 -9.83 36.17 -39.71
CA ILE A 154 -10.97 35.29 -39.41
C ILE A 154 -10.78 34.61 -38.04
N CYS A 155 -9.58 34.13 -37.73
CA CYS A 155 -9.30 33.54 -36.41
C CYS A 155 -9.50 34.56 -35.28
N LEU A 156 -9.04 35.80 -35.46
CA LEU A 156 -9.24 36.88 -34.49
C LEU A 156 -10.74 37.17 -34.26
N LEU A 157 -11.54 37.21 -35.34
CA LEU A 157 -12.99 37.42 -35.25
C LEU A 157 -13.69 36.28 -34.48
N LEU A 158 -13.28 35.03 -34.70
CA LEU A 158 -13.80 33.87 -33.97
C LEU A 158 -13.52 33.97 -32.46
N TYR A 159 -12.35 34.46 -32.07
CA TYR A 159 -12.02 34.67 -30.65
C TYR A 159 -12.81 35.83 -30.03
N THR A 160 -13.00 36.91 -30.78
CA THR A 160 -13.81 38.04 -30.31
C THR A 160 -15.27 37.65 -30.12
N ALA A 161 -15.81 36.73 -30.92
CA ALA A 161 -17.17 36.23 -30.75
C ALA A 161 -17.35 35.39 -29.46
N GLU A 162 -16.29 34.75 -28.98
CA GLU A 162 -16.31 33.88 -27.79
C GLU A 162 -16.41 34.68 -26.48
N LEU A 163 -15.73 35.82 -26.38
CA LEU A 163 -15.69 36.66 -25.16
C LEU A 163 -17.09 37.14 -24.70
N PRO A 164 -17.95 37.68 -25.58
CA PRO A 164 -19.32 38.07 -25.24
C PRO A 164 -20.18 36.87 -24.80
N LEU A 165 -20.02 35.71 -25.44
CA LEU A 165 -20.72 34.48 -25.06
C LEU A 165 -20.32 34.05 -23.64
N LEU A 166 -19.02 34.08 -23.32
CA LEU A 166 -18.51 33.81 -21.99
C LEU A 166 -18.98 34.84 -20.95
N PHE A 167 -18.98 36.12 -21.31
CA PHE A 167 -19.46 37.19 -20.45
C PHE A 167 -20.96 37.08 -20.15
N PHE A 168 -21.77 36.70 -21.15
CA PHE A 168 -23.21 36.48 -20.99
C PHE A 168 -23.53 35.30 -20.06
N VAL A 169 -22.71 34.24 -20.11
CA VAL A 169 -22.86 33.06 -19.24
C VAL A 169 -22.34 33.33 -17.81
N ARG A 170 -21.14 33.89 -17.67
CA ARG A 170 -20.40 33.99 -16.39
C ARG A 170 -20.50 35.35 -15.67
N GLY A 171 -20.89 36.41 -16.37
CA GLY A 171 -21.05 37.77 -15.82
C GLY A 171 -19.75 38.39 -15.27
N ARG A 172 -19.87 39.37 -14.37
CA ARG A 172 -18.72 40.12 -13.81
C ARG A 172 -17.70 39.28 -13.04
N ARG A 173 -18.06 38.06 -12.61
CA ARG A 173 -17.13 37.12 -11.97
C ARG A 173 -16.01 36.67 -12.92
N MET A 174 -16.23 36.79 -14.23
CA MET A 174 -15.25 36.45 -15.27
C MET A 174 -13.95 37.27 -15.18
N LEU A 175 -14.02 38.53 -14.72
CA LEU A 175 -12.85 39.42 -14.66
C LEU A 175 -11.88 39.11 -13.51
N LYS A 176 -12.25 38.22 -12.58
CA LYS A 176 -11.33 37.75 -11.53
C LYS A 176 -10.42 36.61 -12.00
N ASP A 177 -10.73 35.98 -13.14
CA ASP A 177 -9.91 34.92 -13.71
C ASP A 177 -8.76 35.55 -14.52
N TRP A 178 -7.53 35.39 -14.04
CA TRP A 178 -6.31 35.89 -14.67
C TRP A 178 -6.18 35.45 -16.14
N MET A 179 -6.65 34.26 -16.47
CA MET A 179 -6.56 33.75 -17.84
C MET A 179 -7.52 34.47 -18.79
N VAL A 180 -8.69 34.93 -18.30
CA VAL A 180 -9.60 35.78 -19.10
C VAL A 180 -8.98 37.14 -19.33
N LEU A 181 -8.34 37.71 -18.30
CA LEU A 181 -7.65 38.99 -18.43
C LEU A 181 -6.58 38.93 -19.52
N LEU A 182 -5.82 37.83 -19.57
CA LEU A 182 -4.83 37.56 -20.62
C LEU A 182 -5.48 37.48 -22.01
N ASP A 183 -6.61 36.80 -22.16
CA ASP A 183 -7.35 36.73 -23.43
C ASP A 183 -7.86 38.10 -23.90
N ILE A 184 -8.33 38.93 -22.97
CA ILE A 184 -8.73 40.31 -23.27
C ILE A 184 -7.52 41.11 -23.76
N VAL A 185 -6.38 41.02 -23.08
CA VAL A 185 -5.14 41.69 -23.50
C VAL A 185 -4.72 41.24 -24.90
N ILE A 186 -4.73 39.93 -25.19
CA ILE A 186 -4.41 39.40 -26.51
C ILE A 186 -5.32 39.96 -27.60
N ILE A 187 -6.63 39.94 -27.37
CA ILE A 187 -7.62 40.41 -28.34
C ILE A 187 -7.45 41.91 -28.57
N THR A 188 -7.20 42.69 -27.52
CA THR A 188 -6.91 44.12 -27.66
C THR A 188 -5.61 44.39 -28.44
N CYS A 189 -4.54 43.62 -28.20
CA CYS A 189 -3.31 43.71 -28.98
C CYS A 189 -3.53 43.35 -30.46
N GLY A 190 -4.36 42.34 -30.72
CA GLY A 190 -4.71 41.93 -32.09
C GLY A 190 -5.49 42.99 -32.84
N TYR A 191 -6.49 43.60 -32.21
CA TYR A 191 -7.22 44.73 -32.81
C TYR A 191 -6.36 45.97 -32.97
N ALA A 192 -5.50 46.28 -31.99
CA ALA A 192 -4.57 47.39 -32.09
C ALA A 192 -3.68 47.24 -33.33
N GLU A 193 -3.17 46.03 -33.57
CA GLU A 193 -2.36 45.75 -34.75
C GLU A 193 -3.17 45.78 -36.05
N TRP A 194 -4.38 45.20 -36.07
CA TRP A 194 -5.27 45.23 -37.23
C TRP A 194 -5.63 46.66 -37.64
N VAL A 195 -5.95 47.52 -36.67
CA VAL A 195 -6.20 48.96 -36.89
C VAL A 195 -4.94 49.68 -37.37
N LEU A 196 -3.79 49.42 -36.75
CA LEU A 196 -2.51 50.03 -37.16
C LEU A 196 -2.08 49.62 -38.57
N THR A 197 -2.43 48.41 -39.01
CA THR A 197 -2.11 47.90 -40.35
C THR A 197 -3.11 48.39 -41.40
N SER A 198 -4.39 48.56 -41.01
CA SER A 198 -5.47 49.02 -41.90
C SER A 198 -5.52 50.54 -42.07
N ALA A 199 -5.04 51.32 -41.10
CA ALA A 199 -4.99 52.77 -41.15
C ALA A 199 -3.81 53.32 -42.01
N GLY A 200 -3.51 52.66 -43.13
CA GLY A 200 -2.31 52.88 -43.97
C GLY A 200 -1.94 54.34 -44.27
N ASP A 201 -0.63 54.55 -44.43
CA ASP A 201 0.16 55.72 -44.86
C ASP A 201 0.00 57.08 -44.15
N ALA A 202 -1.18 57.40 -43.60
CA ALA A 202 -1.39 58.70 -42.96
C ALA A 202 -0.76 58.82 -41.56
N LEU A 203 -0.65 57.71 -40.81
CA LEU A 203 -0.14 57.69 -39.43
C LEU A 203 1.28 57.08 -39.31
N THR A 204 1.67 56.23 -40.25
CA THR A 204 2.97 55.51 -40.26
C THR A 204 4.17 56.42 -40.49
N SER A 205 3.97 57.61 -41.06
CA SER A 205 5.04 58.62 -41.26
C SER A 205 5.41 59.39 -39.99
N ARG A 206 4.59 59.35 -38.93
CA ARG A 206 4.83 60.10 -37.67
C ARG A 206 5.26 59.23 -36.48
N ILE A 207 5.11 57.91 -36.58
CA ILE A 207 5.44 56.98 -35.49
C ILE A 207 6.61 56.10 -35.92
N ASN A 208 7.69 56.11 -35.13
CA ASN A 208 8.85 55.26 -35.34
C ASN A 208 8.40 53.78 -35.34
N ILE A 209 8.34 53.17 -36.53
CA ILE A 209 7.81 51.82 -36.80
C ILE A 209 8.54 50.74 -35.96
N ASN A 210 9.74 51.07 -35.46
CA ASN A 210 10.51 50.25 -34.54
C ASN A 210 9.86 50.07 -33.16
N MET A 211 9.05 51.03 -32.68
CA MET A 211 8.29 50.91 -31.42
C MET A 211 7.06 50.00 -31.52
N LEU A 212 6.61 49.68 -32.74
CA LEU A 212 5.46 48.78 -32.97
C LEU A 212 5.88 47.31 -33.15
N ARG A 213 7.18 47.01 -33.28
CA ARG A 213 7.71 45.64 -33.37
C ARG A 213 7.34 44.75 -32.17
N PRO A 214 7.33 45.23 -30.91
CA PRO A 214 6.94 44.41 -29.76
C PRO A 214 5.46 43.99 -29.76
N LEU A 215 4.55 44.85 -30.26
CA LEU A 215 3.12 44.52 -30.39
C LEU A 215 2.89 43.35 -31.35
N ARG A 216 3.78 43.17 -32.34
CA ARG A 216 3.75 42.03 -33.27
C ARG A 216 4.18 40.72 -32.60
N LEU A 217 5.06 40.79 -31.60
CA LEU A 217 5.47 39.63 -30.79
C LEU A 217 4.37 39.20 -29.80
N ALA A 218 3.45 40.10 -29.45
CA ALA A 218 2.26 39.75 -28.67
C ALA A 218 1.36 38.72 -29.36
N ARG A 219 1.53 38.50 -30.68
CA ARG A 219 0.89 37.38 -31.41
C ARG A 219 1.35 36.01 -30.89
N ILE A 220 2.60 35.87 -30.46
CA ILE A 220 3.14 34.60 -29.93
C ILE A 220 2.47 34.24 -28.59
N ILE A 221 2.06 35.25 -27.82
CA ILE A 221 1.31 35.08 -26.56
C ILE A 221 -0.03 34.36 -26.82
N ARG A 222 -0.60 34.45 -28.03
CA ARG A 222 -1.80 33.68 -28.45
C ARG A 222 -1.62 32.17 -28.34
N LEU A 223 -0.39 31.66 -28.50
CA LEU A 223 -0.09 30.24 -28.33
C LEU A 223 -0.38 29.76 -26.91
N MET A 224 -0.29 30.63 -25.91
CA MET A 224 -0.66 30.28 -24.53
C MET A 224 -2.17 30.04 -24.37
N GLN A 225 -3.01 30.54 -25.28
CA GLN A 225 -4.45 30.25 -25.28
C GLN A 225 -4.73 28.79 -25.61
N PHE A 226 -3.89 28.14 -26.42
CA PHE A 226 -4.01 26.72 -26.72
C PHE A 226 -3.97 25.90 -25.43
N LEU A 227 -2.97 26.17 -24.57
CA LEU A 227 -2.79 25.52 -23.28
C LEU A 227 -4.03 25.64 -22.40
N ARG A 228 -4.75 26.77 -22.46
CA ARG A 228 -6.01 26.98 -21.73
C ARG A 228 -7.19 26.24 -22.37
N LYS A 229 -7.35 26.35 -23.69
CA LYS A 229 -8.54 25.86 -24.42
C LYS A 229 -8.57 24.33 -24.53
N THR A 230 -7.43 23.66 -24.47
CA THR A 230 -7.40 22.19 -24.41
C THR A 230 -7.74 21.66 -23.01
N ARG A 231 -9.00 21.29 -22.79
CA ARG A 231 -9.45 20.59 -21.57
C ARG A 231 -8.88 19.17 -21.43
N SER A 232 -8.39 18.58 -22.52
CA SER A 232 -7.78 17.24 -22.54
C SER A 232 -6.36 17.21 -21.98
N LEU A 233 -5.63 18.33 -22.01
CA LEU A 233 -4.23 18.43 -21.61
C LEU A 233 -4.08 18.98 -20.18
N LYS A 234 -4.89 18.48 -19.24
CA LYS A 234 -4.82 18.90 -17.82
C LYS A 234 -3.42 18.69 -17.24
N GLU A 235 -2.73 17.64 -17.67
CA GLU A 235 -1.36 17.35 -17.23
C GLU A 235 -0.37 18.42 -17.73
N LEU A 236 -0.52 18.90 -18.97
CA LEU A 236 0.30 19.98 -19.49
C LEU A 236 0.02 21.31 -18.76
N GLN A 237 -1.24 21.60 -18.45
CA GLN A 237 -1.61 22.79 -17.68
C GLN A 237 -0.99 22.77 -16.28
N LYS A 238 -1.01 21.61 -15.61
CA LYS A 238 -0.33 21.43 -14.32
C LYS A 238 1.17 21.66 -14.46
N LEU A 239 1.83 21.07 -15.46
CA LEU A 239 3.26 21.27 -15.71
C LEU A 239 3.62 22.75 -15.94
N VAL A 240 2.84 23.47 -16.74
CA VAL A 240 3.07 24.90 -17.01
C VAL A 240 2.82 25.75 -15.75
N THR A 241 1.79 25.42 -14.98
CA THR A 241 1.51 26.10 -13.70
C THR A 241 2.65 25.86 -12.70
N MET A 242 3.16 24.63 -12.60
CA MET A 242 4.31 24.31 -11.77
C MET A 242 5.58 25.04 -12.23
N LEU A 243 5.85 25.09 -13.54
CA LEU A 243 6.98 25.82 -14.10
C LEU A 243 6.90 27.33 -13.81
N ALA A 244 5.71 27.92 -13.92
CA ALA A 244 5.49 29.33 -13.64
C ALA A 244 5.72 29.68 -12.16
N THR A 245 5.33 28.79 -11.25
CA THR A 245 5.61 28.95 -9.82
C THR A 245 7.12 28.91 -9.53
N CYS A 246 7.85 27.99 -10.17
CA CYS A 246 9.32 27.90 -10.03
C CYS A 246 10.07 29.08 -10.68
N LEU A 247 9.47 29.73 -11.68
CA LEU A 247 10.10 30.89 -12.33
C LEU A 247 10.34 32.04 -11.34
N LYS A 248 9.46 32.22 -10.35
CA LYS A 248 9.60 33.26 -9.33
C LYS A 248 10.88 33.07 -8.50
N THR A 249 11.19 31.85 -8.09
CA THR A 249 12.38 31.54 -7.27
C THR A 249 13.65 31.57 -8.12
N LEU A 250 13.55 31.13 -9.38
CA LEU A 250 14.60 31.26 -10.39
C LEU A 250 15.03 32.71 -10.62
N VAL A 251 14.08 33.65 -10.77
CA VAL A 251 14.40 35.07 -11.02
C VAL A 251 15.29 35.64 -9.92
N TRP A 252 15.00 35.35 -8.65
CA TRP A 252 15.83 35.81 -7.53
C TRP A 252 17.22 35.17 -7.52
N SER A 253 17.29 33.88 -7.84
CA SER A 253 18.55 33.16 -7.95
C SER A 253 19.42 33.71 -9.08
N PHE A 254 18.82 33.99 -10.25
CA PHE A 254 19.48 34.66 -11.38
C PHE A 254 19.93 36.06 -11.05
N LEU A 255 19.13 36.84 -10.32
CA LEU A 255 19.53 38.17 -9.86
C LEU A 255 20.78 38.09 -8.97
N PHE A 256 20.79 37.16 -8.02
CA PHE A 256 21.96 36.92 -7.16
C PHE A 256 23.19 36.51 -7.99
N GLY A 257 23.03 35.54 -8.90
CA GLY A 257 24.11 35.12 -9.78
C GLY A 257 24.63 36.25 -10.68
N PHE A 258 23.75 37.11 -11.17
CA PHE A 258 24.10 38.27 -11.99
C PHE A 258 24.94 39.29 -11.21
N VAL A 259 24.66 39.50 -9.92
CA VAL A 259 25.48 40.36 -9.04
C VAL A 259 26.89 39.78 -8.89
N VAL A 260 27.02 38.48 -8.63
CA VAL A 260 28.34 37.82 -8.49
C VAL A 260 29.11 37.82 -9.81
N MET A 261 28.44 37.56 -10.95
CA MET A 261 29.04 37.67 -12.28
C MET A 261 29.55 39.09 -12.54
N THR A 262 28.75 40.11 -12.19
CA THR A 262 29.11 41.52 -12.39
C THR A 262 30.34 41.92 -11.58
N MET A 263 30.50 41.38 -10.37
CA MET A 263 31.70 41.59 -9.56
C MET A 263 32.98 41.07 -10.26
N TRP A 264 32.94 39.85 -10.81
CA TRP A 264 34.05 39.32 -11.59
C TRP A 264 34.25 40.06 -12.92
N ALA A 265 33.16 40.47 -13.57
CA ALA A 265 33.21 41.25 -14.80
C ALA A 265 33.92 42.61 -14.60
N MET A 266 33.70 43.28 -13.47
CA MET A 266 34.42 44.51 -13.11
C MET A 266 35.93 44.25 -12.99
N LEU A 267 36.35 43.17 -12.33
CA LEU A 267 37.77 42.79 -12.23
C LEU A 267 38.38 42.46 -13.60
N MET A 268 37.63 41.78 -14.46
CA MET A 268 38.06 41.46 -15.82
C MET A 268 38.25 42.72 -16.69
N VAL A 269 37.37 43.70 -16.56
CA VAL A 269 37.50 44.97 -17.29
C VAL A 269 38.70 45.78 -16.79
N GLU A 270 38.90 45.85 -15.47
CA GLU A 270 39.99 46.66 -14.91
C GLU A 270 41.37 46.03 -15.13
N ILE A 271 41.48 44.70 -14.98
CA ILE A 271 42.77 43.99 -14.97
C ILE A 271 43.04 43.27 -16.29
N VAL A 272 42.06 42.52 -16.80
CA VAL A 272 42.27 41.60 -17.93
C VAL A 272 42.15 42.30 -19.29
N HIS A 273 41.29 43.30 -19.42
CA HIS A 273 41.12 44.04 -20.67
C HIS A 273 42.42 44.67 -21.22
N PRO A 274 43.22 45.43 -20.45
CA PRO A 274 44.46 45.99 -20.97
C PRO A 274 45.46 44.90 -21.37
N LEU A 275 45.50 43.78 -20.63
CA LEU A 275 46.39 42.65 -20.93
C LEU A 275 45.99 41.92 -22.22
N ILE A 276 44.70 41.82 -22.54
CA ILE A 276 44.23 41.26 -23.82
C ILE A 276 44.78 42.06 -25.01
N HIS A 277 44.77 43.39 -24.91
CA HIS A 277 45.30 44.26 -25.97
C HIS A 277 46.82 44.13 -26.12
N ASP A 278 47.55 44.10 -25.01
CA ASP A 278 49.00 43.94 -25.00
C ASP A 278 49.44 42.58 -25.59
N VAL A 279 48.77 41.49 -25.20
CA VAL A 279 49.01 40.15 -25.76
C VAL A 279 48.68 40.11 -27.26
N HIS A 280 47.60 40.76 -27.68
CA HIS A 280 47.23 40.80 -29.10
C HIS A 280 48.28 41.54 -29.95
N GLU A 281 48.75 42.69 -29.49
CA GLU A 281 49.77 43.47 -30.20
C GLU A 281 51.11 42.73 -30.29
N ARG A 282 51.48 41.96 -29.26
CA ARG A 282 52.75 41.21 -29.23
C ARG A 282 52.74 39.90 -30.03
N THR A 283 51.63 39.18 -30.04
CA THR A 283 51.60 37.77 -30.51
C THR A 283 50.56 37.47 -31.60
N ASN A 284 49.63 38.40 -31.87
CA ASN A 284 48.51 38.23 -32.81
C ASN A 284 47.69 36.93 -32.62
N VAL A 285 47.68 36.36 -31.40
CA VAL A 285 47.07 35.05 -31.10
C VAL A 285 45.55 35.05 -31.27
N PHE A 286 44.89 36.21 -31.16
CA PHE A 286 43.44 36.34 -31.34
C PHE A 286 43.00 36.55 -32.81
N GLY A 287 43.89 36.32 -33.78
CA GLY A 287 43.63 36.55 -35.21
C GLY A 287 42.39 35.84 -35.75
N ASP A 288 42.12 34.61 -35.31
CA ASP A 288 40.97 33.79 -35.77
C ASP A 288 39.62 34.25 -35.19
N CYS A 289 39.64 34.87 -34.00
CA CYS A 289 38.43 35.37 -33.35
C CYS A 289 38.09 36.81 -33.75
N GLY A 290 39.08 37.60 -34.18
CA GLY A 290 38.90 38.99 -34.62
C GLY A 290 38.41 39.94 -33.53
N ARG A 291 37.60 40.94 -33.92
CA ARG A 291 37.08 42.01 -33.04
C ARG A 291 36.30 41.54 -31.80
N PRO A 292 35.47 40.48 -31.86
CA PRO A 292 34.72 39.97 -30.70
C PRO A 292 35.58 39.60 -29.49
N CYS A 293 36.76 38.98 -29.69
CA CYS A 293 37.63 38.60 -28.56
C CYS A 293 38.32 39.82 -27.93
N LEU A 294 38.75 40.78 -28.76
CA LEU A 294 39.33 42.04 -28.29
C LEU A 294 38.34 42.87 -27.47
N GLN A 295 37.04 42.80 -27.81
CA GLN A 295 35.99 43.54 -27.11
C GLN A 295 35.36 42.77 -25.94
N ALA A 296 35.79 41.53 -25.69
CA ALA A 296 35.15 40.66 -24.71
C ALA A 296 35.23 41.19 -23.27
N ALA A 297 36.31 41.92 -22.93
CA ALA A 297 36.47 42.57 -21.63
C ALA A 297 36.40 44.11 -21.70
N SER A 298 35.95 44.71 -22.81
CA SER A 298 36.00 46.17 -22.99
C SER A 298 34.97 46.97 -22.18
N SER A 299 33.91 46.31 -21.71
CA SER A 299 32.89 46.90 -20.83
C SER A 299 32.37 45.85 -19.86
N VAL A 300 31.81 46.30 -18.72
CA VAL A 300 31.25 45.38 -17.71
C VAL A 300 30.15 44.49 -18.31
N MET A 301 29.33 45.02 -19.23
CA MET A 301 28.30 44.21 -19.90
C MET A 301 28.90 43.19 -20.87
N ASN A 302 29.97 43.54 -21.60
CA ASN A 302 30.67 42.60 -22.48
C ASN A 302 31.37 41.50 -21.66
N ALA A 303 32.00 41.85 -20.54
CA ALA A 303 32.62 40.90 -19.63
C ALA A 303 31.58 40.01 -18.94
N ASN A 304 30.42 40.55 -18.57
CA ASN A 304 29.27 39.76 -18.12
C ASN A 304 28.78 38.80 -19.21
N LEU A 305 28.72 39.23 -20.47
CA LEU A 305 28.36 38.36 -21.60
C LEU A 305 29.40 37.25 -21.81
N LEU A 306 30.69 37.56 -21.64
CA LEU A 306 31.78 36.56 -21.68
C LEU A 306 31.62 35.51 -20.57
N LEU A 307 31.40 35.95 -19.32
CA LEU A 307 31.15 35.06 -18.18
C LEU A 307 29.86 34.25 -18.36
N PHE A 308 28.79 34.86 -18.87
CA PHE A 308 27.54 34.17 -19.15
C PHE A 308 27.71 33.09 -20.24
N LYS A 309 28.43 33.39 -21.32
CA LYS A 309 28.72 32.42 -22.38
C LYS A 309 29.53 31.24 -21.86
N THR A 310 30.56 31.51 -21.06
CA THR A 310 31.46 30.47 -20.53
C THR A 310 30.80 29.61 -19.45
N VAL A 311 30.02 30.22 -18.54
CA VAL A 311 29.40 29.52 -17.40
C VAL A 311 28.04 28.90 -17.75
N VAL A 312 27.16 29.66 -18.41
CA VAL A 312 25.76 29.25 -18.65
C VAL A 312 25.60 28.58 -20.01
N ALA A 313 26.18 29.14 -21.07
CA ALA A 313 26.10 28.56 -22.41
C ALA A 313 27.13 27.45 -22.66
N GLY A 314 28.12 27.29 -21.76
CA GLY A 314 29.17 26.28 -21.88
C GLY A 314 30.15 26.53 -23.04
N ASP A 315 30.34 27.79 -23.42
CA ASP A 315 31.29 28.18 -24.47
C ASP A 315 32.74 27.91 -24.04
N SER A 316 33.64 27.75 -25.00
CA SER A 316 35.03 27.40 -24.74
C SER A 316 35.76 28.52 -23.98
N TRP A 317 35.89 28.36 -22.66
CA TRP A 317 36.57 29.32 -21.78
C TRP A 317 38.04 29.55 -22.15
N GLY A 318 38.66 28.54 -22.77
CA GLY A 318 40.08 28.54 -23.11
C GLY A 318 40.47 29.50 -24.24
N LEU A 319 39.52 29.94 -25.08
CA LEU A 319 39.82 30.79 -26.24
C LEU A 319 40.42 32.15 -25.86
N ILE A 320 39.95 32.74 -24.76
CA ILE A 320 40.45 34.02 -24.24
C ILE A 320 41.35 33.79 -23.03
N ALA A 321 41.01 32.84 -22.16
CA ALA A 321 41.73 32.65 -20.91
C ALA A 321 43.14 32.07 -21.10
N ILE A 322 43.33 31.03 -21.93
CA ILE A 322 44.62 30.32 -22.04
C ILE A 322 45.73 31.23 -22.57
N PRO A 323 45.54 31.98 -23.69
CA PRO A 323 46.58 32.88 -24.20
C PRO A 323 46.98 33.96 -23.20
N VAL A 324 46.01 34.53 -22.47
CA VAL A 324 46.27 35.57 -21.46
C VAL A 324 46.98 34.99 -20.24
N ILE A 325 46.63 33.78 -19.80
CA ILE A 325 47.28 33.11 -18.66
C ILE A 325 48.72 32.71 -19.01
N GLN A 326 48.98 32.29 -20.25
CA GLN A 326 50.34 31.91 -20.69
C GLN A 326 51.29 33.10 -20.68
N ASP A 327 50.84 34.30 -21.08
CA ASP A 327 51.66 35.53 -21.02
C ASP A 327 51.68 36.15 -19.60
N HIS A 328 50.54 36.10 -18.90
CA HIS A 328 50.36 36.68 -17.57
C HIS A 328 49.72 35.68 -16.57
N PRO A 329 50.52 34.79 -15.95
CA PRO A 329 50.01 33.70 -15.11
C PRO A 329 49.15 34.13 -13.92
N ALA A 330 49.36 35.34 -13.37
CA ALA A 330 48.57 35.86 -12.25
C ALA A 330 47.08 36.03 -12.59
N THR A 331 46.74 36.24 -13.88
CA THR A 331 45.34 36.35 -14.34
C THR A 331 44.56 35.04 -14.20
N ALA A 332 45.25 33.91 -14.02
CA ALA A 332 44.62 32.61 -13.77
C ALA A 332 43.69 32.66 -12.54
N ILE A 333 44.01 33.45 -11.52
CA ILE A 333 43.16 33.60 -10.33
C ILE A 333 41.79 34.19 -10.71
N ILE A 334 41.76 35.13 -11.66
CA ILE A 334 40.51 35.78 -12.08
C ILE A 334 39.68 34.82 -12.95
N PHE A 335 40.30 34.18 -13.95
CA PHE A 335 39.59 33.25 -14.83
C PHE A 335 39.15 31.97 -14.12
N VAL A 336 40.06 31.30 -13.40
CA VAL A 336 39.76 30.06 -12.67
C VAL A 336 38.90 30.36 -11.44
N GLY A 337 39.16 31.46 -10.72
CA GLY A 337 38.36 31.86 -9.56
C GLY A 337 36.92 32.22 -9.92
N SER A 338 36.71 32.96 -11.01
CA SER A 338 35.36 33.23 -11.53
C SER A 338 34.65 31.95 -11.99
N LEU A 339 35.33 31.05 -12.71
CA LEU A 339 34.77 29.75 -13.09
C LEU A 339 34.39 28.89 -11.87
N LEU A 340 35.29 28.78 -10.88
CA LEU A 340 35.04 27.98 -9.69
C LEU A 340 33.83 28.50 -8.91
N THR A 341 33.77 29.82 -8.68
CA THR A 341 32.68 30.43 -7.92
C THR A 341 31.35 30.42 -8.68
N LEU A 342 31.35 30.64 -9.99
CA LEU A 342 30.13 30.71 -10.80
C LEU A 342 29.58 29.32 -11.16
N VAL A 343 30.43 28.35 -11.53
CA VAL A 343 30.00 27.00 -11.90
C VAL A 343 29.73 26.16 -10.66
N PHE A 344 30.70 26.02 -9.74
CA PHE A 344 30.52 25.14 -8.57
C PHE A 344 29.75 25.80 -7.43
N GLY A 345 29.77 27.14 -7.35
CA GLY A 345 29.02 27.88 -6.34
C GLY A 345 27.62 28.26 -6.81
N VAL A 346 27.54 29.27 -7.68
CA VAL A 346 26.27 29.91 -8.07
C VAL A 346 25.36 28.95 -8.85
N LEU A 347 25.86 28.28 -9.89
CA LEU A 347 25.04 27.39 -10.72
C LEU A 347 24.53 26.17 -9.93
N GLN A 348 25.38 25.54 -9.11
CA GLN A 348 24.95 24.43 -8.25
C GLN A 348 23.92 24.87 -7.20
N LEU A 349 24.09 26.07 -6.61
CA LEU A 349 23.11 26.63 -5.69
C LEU A 349 21.77 26.90 -6.39
N MET A 350 21.79 27.44 -7.62
CA MET A 350 20.58 27.65 -8.41
C MET A 350 19.84 26.33 -8.66
N VAL A 351 20.56 25.28 -9.06
CA VAL A 351 19.97 23.95 -9.29
C VAL A 351 19.37 23.39 -7.99
N ALA A 352 20.06 23.54 -6.86
CA ALA A 352 19.56 23.09 -5.57
C ALA A 352 18.23 23.78 -5.18
N VAL A 353 18.18 25.12 -5.26
CA VAL A 353 16.97 25.90 -4.95
C VAL A 353 15.81 25.50 -5.84
N VAL A 354 16.06 25.24 -7.12
CA VAL A 354 15.03 24.79 -8.06
C VAL A 354 14.48 23.42 -7.64
N VAL A 355 15.34 22.46 -7.35
CA VAL A 355 14.94 21.11 -6.92
C VAL A 355 14.11 21.16 -5.64
N ASP A 356 14.51 21.97 -4.65
CA ASP A 356 13.76 22.13 -3.39
C ASP A 356 12.37 22.73 -3.63
N THR A 357 12.27 23.76 -4.46
CA THR A 357 10.97 24.38 -4.79
C THR A 357 10.04 23.42 -5.54
N PHE A 358 10.60 22.55 -6.40
CA PHE A 358 9.82 21.49 -7.06
C PHE A 358 9.32 20.44 -6.05
N ALA A 359 10.15 20.06 -5.07
CA ALA A 359 9.76 19.12 -4.03
C ALA A 359 8.63 19.69 -3.15
N GLU A 360 8.76 20.96 -2.74
CA GLU A 360 7.76 21.65 -1.92
C GLU A 360 6.40 21.79 -2.63
N VAL A 361 6.40 22.16 -3.91
CA VAL A 361 5.16 22.25 -4.71
C VAL A 361 4.45 20.88 -4.79
N ARG A 362 5.22 19.79 -4.93
CA ARG A 362 4.66 18.44 -4.98
C ARG A 362 4.04 18.01 -3.66
N GLU A 363 4.63 18.38 -2.53
CA GLU A 363 4.05 18.09 -1.20
C GLU A 363 2.76 18.88 -0.96
N ASN A 364 2.75 20.16 -1.33
CA ASN A 364 1.58 21.00 -1.21
C ASN A 364 0.42 20.57 -2.11
N ASP A 365 0.68 19.96 -3.28
CA ASP A 365 -0.37 19.39 -4.14
C ASP A 365 -1.18 18.28 -3.44
N VAL A 366 -0.56 17.46 -2.59
CA VAL A 366 -1.27 16.41 -1.82
C VAL A 366 -2.17 17.02 -0.76
N VAL A 367 -1.71 18.07 -0.08
CA VAL A 367 -2.49 18.80 0.93
C VAL A 367 -3.65 19.57 0.29
N ASN A 368 -3.40 20.23 -0.84
CA ASN A 368 -4.42 20.96 -1.60
C ASN A 368 -5.51 20.03 -2.13
N LEU A 369 -5.16 18.81 -2.55
CA LEU A 369 -6.14 17.80 -2.97
C LEU A 369 -7.07 17.39 -1.81
N ALA A 370 -6.54 17.25 -0.60
CA ALA A 370 -7.34 16.95 0.58
C ALA A 370 -8.29 18.11 0.93
N ALA A 371 -7.82 19.35 0.86
CA ALA A 371 -8.63 20.54 1.08
C ALA A 371 -9.72 20.71 0.00
N GLU A 372 -9.41 20.41 -1.27
CA GLU A 372 -10.39 20.44 -2.37
C GLU A 372 -11.46 19.37 -2.19
N LEU A 373 -11.08 18.17 -1.75
CA LEU A 373 -12.01 17.11 -1.39
C LEU A 373 -12.96 17.58 -0.27
N GLU A 374 -12.45 18.20 0.78
CA GLU A 374 -13.26 18.70 1.89
C GLU A 374 -14.23 19.82 1.46
N HIS A 375 -13.76 20.76 0.64
CA HIS A 375 -14.59 21.85 0.10
C HIS A 375 -15.71 21.29 -0.80
N SER A 376 -15.41 20.26 -1.59
CA SER A 376 -16.40 19.59 -2.41
C SER A 376 -17.45 18.85 -1.56
N LEU A 377 -17.08 18.23 -0.43
CA LEU A 377 -18.02 17.60 0.52
C LEU A 377 -18.97 18.62 1.16
N LYS A 378 -18.46 19.82 1.49
CA LYS A 378 -19.28 20.92 2.02
C LYS A 378 -20.31 21.41 0.99
N ASN A 379 -19.93 21.48 -0.27
CA ASN A 379 -20.84 21.87 -1.36
C ASN A 379 -21.91 20.80 -1.64
N ASP A 380 -21.53 19.52 -1.65
CA ASP A 380 -22.47 18.40 -1.85
C ASP A 380 -23.51 18.34 -0.73
N ARG A 381 -23.10 18.54 0.54
CA ARG A 381 -24.03 18.61 1.68
C ARG A 381 -25.04 19.75 1.53
N LYS A 382 -24.58 20.96 1.21
CA LYS A 382 -25.45 22.13 1.00
C LYS A 382 -26.45 21.91 -0.14
N TYR A 383 -26.05 21.15 -1.14
CA TYR A 383 -26.89 20.86 -2.29
C TYR A 383 -27.93 19.77 -1.99
N LEU A 384 -27.54 18.70 -1.29
CA LEU A 384 -28.48 17.66 -0.84
C LEU A 384 -29.50 18.21 0.17
N GLN A 385 -29.10 19.15 1.03
CA GLN A 385 -30.03 19.89 1.89
C GLN A 385 -31.11 20.61 1.06
N LYS A 386 -30.72 21.29 -0.02
CA LYS A 386 -31.70 21.96 -0.89
C LYS A 386 -32.64 21.01 -1.63
N ILE A 387 -32.23 19.76 -1.83
CA ILE A 387 -33.10 18.74 -2.41
C ILE A 387 -34.08 18.27 -1.33
N PHE A 388 -33.59 17.98 -0.12
CA PHE A 388 -34.42 17.62 1.02
C PHE A 388 -35.52 18.65 1.28
N ASP A 389 -35.17 19.93 1.36
CA ASP A 389 -36.10 21.03 1.62
C ASP A 389 -37.18 21.19 0.53
N ARG A 390 -36.94 20.69 -0.70
CA ARG A 390 -37.93 20.69 -1.80
C ARG A 390 -38.83 19.47 -1.80
N LEU A 391 -38.30 18.34 -1.33
CA LEU A 391 -39.04 17.09 -1.21
C LEU A 391 -40.02 17.12 -0.03
N ASP A 392 -39.66 17.86 1.02
CA ASP A 392 -40.52 18.13 2.17
C ASP A 392 -41.46 19.31 1.90
N GLU A 393 -42.43 19.12 0.99
CA GLU A 393 -43.46 20.13 0.69
C GLU A 393 -44.32 20.49 1.92
N SER A 394 -44.40 19.58 2.90
CA SER A 394 -45.14 19.73 4.15
C SER A 394 -44.41 20.56 5.21
N GLY A 395 -43.08 20.74 5.08
CA GLY A 395 -42.24 21.43 6.06
C GLY A 395 -42.17 20.73 7.42
N THR A 396 -42.38 19.41 7.44
CA THR A 396 -42.37 18.60 8.67
C THR A 396 -40.97 18.32 9.20
N GLY A 397 -39.94 18.48 8.36
CA GLY A 397 -38.55 18.13 8.66
C GLY A 397 -38.21 16.66 8.39
N GLU A 398 -39.15 15.91 7.81
CA GLU A 398 -39.11 14.46 7.63
C GLU A 398 -39.66 14.07 6.24
N LEU A 399 -39.04 13.08 5.58
CA LEU A 399 -39.47 12.57 4.28
C LEU A 399 -40.07 11.16 4.41
N THR A 400 -41.34 11.00 4.02
CA THR A 400 -41.94 9.67 3.91
C THR A 400 -41.59 8.99 2.58
N LEU A 401 -41.78 7.66 2.49
CA LEU A 401 -41.58 6.91 1.25
C LEU A 401 -42.38 7.51 0.08
N GLN A 402 -43.60 7.98 0.35
CA GLN A 402 -44.45 8.60 -0.66
C GLN A 402 -43.88 9.94 -1.14
N ASN A 403 -43.36 10.77 -0.24
CA ASN A 403 -42.67 12.01 -0.60
C ASN A 403 -41.42 11.73 -1.46
N LEU A 404 -40.69 10.66 -1.15
CA LEU A 404 -39.49 10.25 -1.90
C LEU A 404 -39.84 9.76 -3.31
N MET A 405 -40.90 8.95 -3.46
CA MET A 405 -41.39 8.46 -4.76
C MET A 405 -41.97 9.58 -5.61
N ASP A 406 -42.77 10.47 -5.02
CA ASP A 406 -43.27 11.66 -5.69
C ASP A 406 -42.13 12.59 -6.09
N GLY A 407 -41.14 12.74 -5.23
CA GLY A 407 -39.90 13.45 -5.50
C GLY A 407 -39.13 12.90 -6.70
N ALA A 408 -38.98 11.58 -6.77
CA ALA A 408 -38.30 10.90 -7.88
C ALA A 408 -39.05 11.07 -9.22
N ARG A 409 -40.36 11.32 -9.19
CA ARG A 409 -41.21 11.54 -10.37
C ARG A 409 -41.35 13.02 -10.76
N LYS A 410 -41.38 13.94 -9.78
CA LYS A 410 -41.64 15.38 -9.97
C LYS A 410 -40.37 16.23 -10.02
N ASP A 411 -39.34 15.93 -9.21
CA ASP A 411 -38.10 16.71 -9.18
C ASP A 411 -37.04 16.11 -10.14
N ALA A 412 -36.85 16.78 -11.28
CA ALA A 412 -35.91 16.35 -12.32
C ALA A 412 -34.44 16.32 -11.86
N GLU A 413 -34.08 17.09 -10.82
CA GLU A 413 -32.73 17.19 -10.29
C GLU A 413 -32.41 15.98 -9.39
N PHE A 414 -33.38 15.58 -8.55
CA PHE A 414 -33.33 14.37 -7.74
C PHE A 414 -33.36 13.11 -8.62
N GLN A 415 -34.25 13.06 -9.62
CA GLN A 415 -34.32 11.96 -10.59
C GLN A 415 -33.01 11.74 -11.34
N SER A 416 -32.38 12.81 -11.83
CA SER A 416 -31.06 12.75 -12.47
C SER A 416 -30.00 12.15 -11.55
N ARG A 417 -30.08 12.44 -10.24
CA ARG A 417 -29.13 11.92 -9.26
C ARG A 417 -29.32 10.43 -8.98
N LEU A 418 -30.56 9.98 -8.85
CA LEU A 418 -30.91 8.56 -8.72
C LEU A 418 -30.42 7.77 -9.92
N ARG A 419 -30.56 8.33 -11.13
CA ARG A 419 -30.04 7.73 -12.37
C ARG A 419 -28.51 7.62 -12.40
N VAL A 420 -27.80 8.63 -11.91
CA VAL A 420 -26.32 8.56 -11.77
C VAL A 420 -25.89 7.47 -10.79
N MET A 421 -26.74 7.16 -9.81
CA MET A 421 -26.52 6.08 -8.85
C MET A 421 -27.08 4.73 -9.31
N ASP A 422 -27.62 4.62 -10.53
CA ASP A 422 -28.20 3.37 -11.06
C ASP A 422 -29.33 2.83 -10.14
N ILE A 423 -30.22 3.73 -9.71
CA ILE A 423 -31.37 3.43 -8.83
C ILE A 423 -32.66 3.64 -9.62
N ASP A 424 -33.43 2.56 -9.79
CA ASP A 424 -34.75 2.59 -10.42
C ASP A 424 -35.87 2.77 -9.37
N GLU A 425 -37.11 2.92 -9.82
CA GLU A 425 -38.26 3.11 -8.92
C GLU A 425 -38.47 1.97 -7.94
N VAL A 426 -38.19 0.74 -8.38
CA VAL A 426 -38.26 -0.47 -7.56
C VAL A 426 -37.17 -0.48 -6.49
N ASP A 427 -35.99 0.07 -6.81
CA ASP A 427 -34.87 0.18 -5.88
C ASP A 427 -35.03 1.35 -4.91
N LEU A 428 -35.92 2.31 -5.22
CA LEU A 428 -36.19 3.46 -4.37
C LEU A 428 -36.79 3.05 -3.01
N GLN A 429 -37.60 2.00 -3.00
CA GLN A 429 -38.15 1.44 -1.77
C GLN A 429 -37.07 0.79 -0.91
N GLN A 430 -36.18 0.00 -1.51
CA GLN A 430 -35.02 -0.56 -0.82
C GLN A 430 -34.06 0.55 -0.35
N LEU A 431 -33.93 1.63 -1.11
CA LEU A 431 -33.13 2.78 -0.75
C LEU A 431 -33.68 3.48 0.50
N PHE A 432 -35.00 3.64 0.57
CA PHE A 432 -35.70 4.21 1.72
C PHE A 432 -35.42 3.38 2.97
N GLU A 433 -35.65 2.06 2.93
CA GLU A 433 -35.40 1.15 4.05
C GLU A 433 -33.92 1.10 4.47
N MET A 434 -33.00 1.33 3.54
CA MET A 434 -31.57 1.36 3.84
C MET A 434 -31.13 2.69 4.48
N ILE A 435 -31.87 3.77 4.27
CA ILE A 435 -31.61 5.09 4.87
C ILE A 435 -32.33 5.23 6.22
N ASP A 436 -33.56 4.74 6.32
CA ASP A 436 -34.40 4.63 7.52
C ASP A 436 -33.87 3.52 8.44
N ALA A 437 -32.72 3.77 9.06
CA ALA A 437 -32.04 2.79 9.92
C ALA A 437 -32.76 2.59 11.27
N ASP A 438 -33.58 3.55 11.70
CA ASP A 438 -34.35 3.48 12.93
C ASP A 438 -35.75 2.86 12.74
N GLY A 439 -36.19 2.68 11.49
CA GLY A 439 -37.47 2.06 11.14
C GLY A 439 -38.65 2.93 11.52
N SER A 440 -38.44 4.25 11.64
CA SER A 440 -39.46 5.22 12.00
C SER A 440 -40.52 5.40 10.90
N GLY A 441 -40.22 4.97 9.67
CA GLY A 441 -41.07 5.16 8.51
C GLY A 441 -40.97 6.56 7.90
N ALA A 442 -40.02 7.38 8.37
CA ALA A 442 -39.73 8.72 7.88
C ALA A 442 -38.21 8.99 7.93
N ILE A 443 -37.69 9.80 7.01
CA ILE A 443 -36.24 10.09 6.92
C ILE A 443 -35.98 11.54 7.31
N GLU A 444 -35.16 11.76 8.34
CA GLU A 444 -34.72 13.10 8.72
C GLU A 444 -33.65 13.67 7.77
N ALA A 445 -33.46 15.00 7.77
CA ALA A 445 -32.47 15.66 6.91
C ALA A 445 -31.03 15.14 7.10
N ALA A 446 -30.64 14.83 8.34
CA ALA A 446 -29.32 14.30 8.65
C ALA A 446 -29.14 12.88 8.07
N GLU A 447 -30.19 12.06 8.15
CA GLU A 447 -30.25 10.69 7.65
C GLU A 447 -30.34 10.64 6.13
N PHE A 448 -30.96 11.64 5.49
CA PHE A 448 -30.94 11.76 4.04
C PHE A 448 -29.55 12.16 3.51
N ILE A 449 -28.91 13.16 4.13
CA ILE A 449 -27.69 13.78 3.59
C ILE A 449 -26.44 12.93 3.82
N ALA A 450 -26.30 12.30 4.99
CA ALA A 450 -25.08 11.58 5.34
C ALA A 450 -24.82 10.36 4.43
N PRO A 451 -25.79 9.48 4.14
CA PRO A 451 -25.63 8.36 3.23
C PRO A 451 -25.53 8.83 1.77
N LEU A 452 -26.43 9.71 1.31
CA LEU A 452 -26.43 10.15 -0.10
C LEU A 452 -25.17 10.94 -0.48
N SER A 453 -24.62 11.77 0.40
CA SER A 453 -23.36 12.49 0.13
C SER A 453 -22.17 11.55 -0.06
N ARG A 454 -22.20 10.39 0.60
CA ARG A 454 -21.20 9.33 0.47
C ARG A 454 -21.45 8.46 -0.76
N TRP A 455 -22.71 8.18 -1.09
CA TRP A 455 -23.10 7.25 -2.16
C TRP A 455 -22.98 7.87 -3.54
N VAL A 456 -23.22 9.16 -3.65
CA VAL A 456 -23.00 9.98 -4.85
C VAL A 456 -21.60 9.86 -5.46
N ARG A 457 -20.59 9.50 -4.66
CA ARG A 457 -19.17 9.42 -5.09
C ARG A 457 -18.70 8.01 -5.40
N ASP A 458 -19.35 7.00 -4.84
CA ASP A 458 -19.05 5.60 -5.14
C ASP A 458 -19.90 5.15 -6.33
N SER A 459 -19.29 5.08 -7.50
CA SER A 459 -19.93 4.72 -8.79
C SER A 459 -20.64 3.35 -8.86
N LYS A 460 -20.76 2.61 -7.75
CA LYS A 460 -21.38 1.29 -7.71
C LYS A 460 -22.28 1.19 -6.48
N THR A 461 -23.57 1.41 -6.68
CA THR A 461 -24.62 1.26 -5.66
C THR A 461 -25.01 -0.21 -5.47
N ALA A 462 -24.85 -1.03 -6.52
CA ALA A 462 -25.15 -2.46 -6.50
C ALA A 462 -24.47 -3.28 -5.36
N PRO A 463 -23.17 -3.11 -5.01
CA PRO A 463 -22.56 -3.79 -3.87
C PRO A 463 -23.24 -3.47 -2.53
N ARG A 464 -23.86 -2.28 -2.38
CA ARG A 464 -24.53 -1.88 -1.14
C ARG A 464 -25.92 -2.51 -1.02
N PHE A 465 -26.71 -2.48 -2.10
CA PHE A 465 -27.97 -3.23 -2.16
C PHE A 465 -27.75 -4.73 -1.97
N ILE A 466 -26.69 -5.30 -2.55
CA ILE A 466 -26.33 -6.70 -2.33
C ILE A 466 -26.00 -6.95 -0.86
N LYS A 467 -25.24 -6.06 -0.21
CA LYS A 467 -24.92 -6.18 1.22
C LYS A 467 -26.20 -6.13 2.08
N TYR A 468 -27.09 -5.17 1.81
CA TYR A 468 -28.36 -5.02 2.52
C TYR A 468 -29.26 -6.24 2.36
N ASN A 469 -29.50 -6.68 1.13
CA ASN A 469 -30.29 -7.89 0.83
C ASN A 469 -29.69 -9.15 1.45
N LEU A 470 -28.37 -9.27 1.49
CA LEU A 470 -27.68 -10.40 2.12
C LEU A 470 -27.83 -10.37 3.64
N GLN A 471 -27.79 -9.18 4.27
CA GLN A 471 -28.07 -9.05 5.71
C GLN A 471 -29.52 -9.41 6.05
N GLN A 472 -30.50 -8.94 5.28
CA GLN A 472 -31.91 -9.32 5.43
C GLN A 472 -32.10 -10.84 5.28
N THR A 473 -31.53 -11.44 4.24
CA THR A 473 -31.60 -12.90 4.01
C THR A 473 -30.99 -13.69 5.16
N MET A 474 -29.87 -13.22 5.73
CA MET A 474 -29.25 -13.86 6.89
C MET A 474 -30.12 -13.79 8.15
N GLN A 475 -30.82 -12.68 8.39
CA GLN A 475 -31.76 -12.55 9.51
C GLN A 475 -32.94 -13.51 9.36
N THR A 476 -33.55 -13.58 8.16
CA THR A 476 -34.65 -14.53 7.89
C THR A 476 -34.18 -15.99 8.03
N GLN A 477 -32.96 -16.31 7.60
CA GLN A 477 -32.39 -17.64 7.80
C GLN A 477 -32.20 -17.99 9.27
N GLU A 478 -31.81 -17.03 10.11
CA GLU A 478 -31.66 -17.23 11.55
C GLU A 478 -33.03 -17.50 12.23
N GLU A 479 -34.07 -16.78 11.82
CA GLU A 479 -35.44 -17.00 12.30
C GLU A 479 -35.98 -18.37 11.87
N LEU A 480 -35.75 -18.78 10.62
CA LEU A 480 -36.10 -20.12 10.13
C LEU A 480 -35.35 -21.21 10.90
N LEU A 481 -34.08 -20.98 11.25
CA LEU A 481 -33.30 -21.91 12.07
C LEU A 481 -33.88 -22.06 13.47
N LYS A 482 -34.31 -20.96 14.10
CA LYS A 482 -35.00 -20.97 15.39
C LYS A 482 -36.33 -21.73 15.33
N MET A 483 -37.13 -21.50 14.28
CA MET A 483 -38.38 -22.24 14.06
C MET A 483 -38.14 -23.74 13.82
N SER A 484 -37.11 -24.10 13.06
CA SER A 484 -36.74 -25.49 12.80
C SER A 484 -36.27 -26.20 14.07
N GLN A 485 -35.45 -25.55 14.89
CA GLN A 485 -35.02 -26.08 16.20
C GLN A 485 -36.20 -26.32 17.14
N TYR A 486 -37.17 -25.41 17.16
CA TYR A 486 -38.41 -25.60 17.91
C TYR A 486 -39.22 -26.80 17.39
N GLY A 487 -39.35 -26.94 16.06
CA GLY A 487 -40.00 -28.09 15.44
C GLY A 487 -39.33 -29.43 15.78
N PHE A 488 -37.99 -29.48 15.78
CA PHE A 488 -37.25 -30.67 16.18
C PHE A 488 -37.41 -31.01 17.66
N ALA A 489 -37.49 -30.01 18.54
CA ALA A 489 -37.76 -30.24 19.96
C ALA A 489 -39.14 -30.88 20.19
N VAL A 490 -40.17 -30.39 19.50
CA VAL A 490 -41.53 -30.97 19.54
C VAL A 490 -41.55 -32.39 18.96
N MET A 491 -40.77 -32.64 17.91
CA MET A 491 -40.67 -33.97 17.29
C MET A 491 -39.97 -34.97 18.21
N ASN A 492 -38.89 -34.56 18.89
CA ASN A 492 -38.19 -35.39 19.87
C ASN A 492 -39.08 -35.75 21.06
N GLN A 493 -39.90 -34.81 21.54
CA GLN A 493 -40.86 -35.08 22.60
C GLN A 493 -41.88 -36.16 22.20
N ARG A 494 -42.37 -36.15 20.95
CA ARG A 494 -43.25 -37.20 20.42
C ARG A 494 -42.54 -38.55 20.25
N ILE A 495 -41.26 -38.54 19.91
CA ILE A 495 -40.46 -39.77 19.79
C ILE A 495 -40.23 -40.40 21.17
N GLU A 496 -40.00 -39.60 22.20
CA GLU A 496 -39.87 -40.07 23.59
C GLU A 496 -41.17 -40.71 24.08
N GLU A 497 -42.32 -40.07 23.86
CA GLU A 497 -43.65 -40.61 24.17
C GLU A 497 -43.90 -41.96 23.46
N LEU A 498 -43.48 -42.09 22.19
CA LEU A 498 -43.55 -43.35 21.43
C LEU A 498 -42.60 -44.42 21.99
N SER A 499 -41.43 -44.03 22.46
CA SER A 499 -40.44 -44.96 23.03
C SER A 499 -40.88 -45.51 24.40
N GLU A 500 -41.56 -44.70 25.21
CA GLU A 500 -42.14 -45.15 26.48
C GLU A 500 -43.27 -46.14 26.25
N THR A 501 -44.08 -45.92 25.20
CA THR A 501 -45.14 -46.84 24.80
C THR A 501 -44.58 -48.21 24.36
N LEU A 502 -43.40 -48.22 23.72
CA LEU A 502 -42.70 -49.44 23.30
C LEU A 502 -42.01 -50.19 24.45
N ARG A 503 -41.58 -49.49 25.52
CA ARG A 503 -40.99 -50.12 26.73
C ARG A 503 -42.01 -50.84 27.61
N GLY A 504 -43.31 -50.61 27.42
CA GLY A 504 -44.37 -51.29 28.16
C GLY A 504 -44.71 -52.71 27.66
N MET A 505 -43.98 -53.24 26.68
CA MET A 505 -44.19 -54.59 26.14
C MET A 505 -43.04 -55.54 26.56
N ASP A 506 -43.27 -56.31 27.63
CA ASP A 506 -42.37 -57.35 28.15
C ASP A 506 -42.12 -58.48 27.14
N LEU A 507 -40.86 -58.86 26.93
CA LEU A 507 -40.46 -60.19 26.46
C LEU A 507 -39.27 -60.71 27.30
N VAL A 508 -39.54 -61.79 28.01
CA VAL A 508 -38.69 -62.53 28.95
C VAL A 508 -37.53 -63.25 28.23
N ALA A 509 -36.34 -63.25 28.84
CA ALA A 509 -35.26 -64.20 28.55
C ALA A 509 -34.60 -64.67 29.87
N PRO A 510 -34.27 -65.97 30.04
CA PRO A 510 -33.79 -66.52 31.32
C PRO A 510 -32.26 -66.62 31.43
N ASP A 511 -31.78 -66.28 32.62
CA ASP A 511 -30.75 -66.86 33.50
C ASP A 511 -29.74 -67.89 32.95
N ASP A 512 -28.44 -67.63 33.16
CA ASP A 512 -27.64 -68.42 34.13
C ASP A 512 -26.23 -67.82 34.41
N GLU A 513 -25.90 -67.79 35.70
CA GLU A 513 -24.60 -67.93 36.43
C GLU A 513 -23.26 -67.47 35.80
N SER A 514 -22.25 -66.93 36.51
CA SER A 514 -21.98 -66.59 37.92
C SER A 514 -20.59 -65.91 37.95
N ASP A 515 -20.20 -65.39 39.12
CA ASP A 515 -18.90 -64.81 39.53
C ASP A 515 -18.65 -63.32 39.18
N LEU A 516 -18.34 -62.38 40.10
CA LEU A 516 -18.10 -62.43 41.55
C LEU A 516 -17.84 -60.98 42.08
N PHE A 517 -18.45 -60.64 43.24
CA PHE A 517 -18.15 -59.59 44.25
C PHE A 517 -18.42 -58.06 44.06
N ASP A 518 -19.50 -57.61 44.76
CA ASP A 518 -19.68 -56.54 45.79
C ASP A 518 -19.02 -55.15 45.62
N LEU A 519 -19.79 -54.06 45.48
CA LEU A 519 -20.59 -53.30 46.48
C LEU A 519 -19.75 -52.40 47.42
N ASP A 520 -19.78 -51.08 47.16
CA ASP A 520 -20.50 -50.07 47.99
C ASP A 520 -19.90 -48.65 47.92
N GLY A 521 -20.76 -47.67 47.61
CA GLY A 521 -20.44 -46.24 47.65
C GLY A 521 -21.46 -45.34 46.91
N PHE A 522 -22.66 -45.16 47.47
CA PHE A 522 -23.67 -44.13 47.10
C PHE A 522 -23.12 -42.68 47.17
N PRO A 523 -23.78 -41.60 46.66
CA PRO A 523 -25.15 -41.51 46.14
C PRO A 523 -25.36 -40.73 44.81
N ALA A 524 -26.57 -40.90 44.28
CA ALA A 524 -27.18 -40.12 43.20
C ALA A 524 -27.25 -38.61 43.48
N LYS A 525 -26.65 -37.82 42.59
CA LYS A 525 -27.13 -36.48 42.16
C LYS A 525 -26.61 -36.24 40.75
N CYS A 526 -27.51 -36.35 39.77
CA CYS A 526 -27.62 -35.53 38.56
C CYS A 526 -28.59 -36.21 37.58
N VAL A 527 -29.90 -36.06 37.86
CA VAL A 527 -30.88 -35.91 36.78
C VAL A 527 -30.66 -34.50 36.25
N ASP A 528 -29.69 -34.36 35.34
CA ASP A 528 -29.45 -33.23 34.44
C ASP A 528 -28.20 -33.56 33.61
N MET A 529 -28.36 -34.31 32.53
CA MET A 529 -27.34 -34.33 31.47
C MET A 529 -27.89 -34.88 30.15
N PRO A 530 -28.24 -33.98 29.22
CA PRO A 530 -27.76 -34.19 27.86
C PRO A 530 -27.36 -32.87 27.18
N VAL A 531 -26.20 -32.31 27.55
CA VAL A 531 -25.51 -31.28 26.73
C VAL A 531 -24.00 -31.56 26.60
N ARG A 532 -23.40 -32.38 27.47
CA ARG A 532 -21.93 -32.61 27.47
C ARG A 532 -21.41 -33.54 26.37
N ILE A 533 -22.23 -34.46 25.85
CA ILE A 533 -21.74 -35.48 24.90
C ILE A 533 -21.58 -34.92 23.47
N LEU A 534 -22.35 -33.90 23.08
CA LEU A 534 -22.15 -33.18 21.79
C LEU A 534 -21.11 -32.05 21.90
N GLN A 535 -20.77 -31.57 23.10
CA GLN A 535 -19.75 -30.55 23.32
C GLN A 535 -18.32 -31.13 23.43
N GLY A 536 -18.17 -32.41 23.78
CA GLY A 536 -16.88 -33.08 23.92
C GLY A 536 -16.03 -33.15 22.64
N TRP A 537 -16.64 -33.09 21.45
CA TRP A 537 -15.93 -33.12 20.17
C TRP A 537 -15.45 -31.76 19.66
N ASN A 538 -15.90 -30.65 20.27
CA ASN A 538 -15.54 -29.28 19.85
C ASN A 538 -14.50 -28.59 20.76
N LEU A 539 -14.27 -29.09 21.97
CA LEU A 539 -13.44 -28.41 22.99
C LEU A 539 -11.92 -28.51 22.76
N ARG A 540 -11.41 -29.59 22.14
CA ARG A 540 -9.97 -29.72 21.81
C ARG A 540 -9.53 -28.97 20.55
N ARG A 541 -10.45 -28.24 19.91
CA ARG A 541 -10.16 -27.53 18.65
C ARG A 541 -9.33 -26.26 18.88
N TYR A 542 -9.53 -25.60 20.02
CA TYR A 542 -8.91 -24.31 20.35
C TYR A 542 -7.95 -24.45 21.52
N GLY A 543 -6.80 -23.79 21.43
CA GLY A 543 -5.89 -23.52 22.54
C GLY A 543 -5.67 -22.02 22.67
N PHE A 544 -5.27 -21.58 23.84
CA PHE A 544 -5.16 -20.15 24.15
C PHE A 544 -3.72 -19.78 24.44
N TYR A 545 -3.23 -18.75 23.75
CA TYR A 545 -1.91 -18.18 23.97
C TYR A 545 -2.07 -16.79 24.59
N LEU A 546 -1.58 -16.60 25.82
CA LEU A 546 -1.63 -15.33 26.53
C LEU A 546 -0.24 -14.69 26.52
N HIS A 547 -0.12 -13.53 25.87
CA HIS A 547 1.10 -12.72 25.87
C HIS A 547 1.01 -11.66 26.97
N VAL A 548 1.87 -11.73 27.99
CA VAL A 548 1.70 -10.94 29.23
C VAL A 548 2.97 -10.21 29.68
N TYR A 549 2.81 -9.10 30.41
CA TYR A 549 3.92 -8.36 31.01
C TYR A 549 3.68 -8.05 32.50
N ALA A 550 2.87 -7.04 32.85
CA ALA A 550 2.84 -6.48 34.21
C ALA A 550 1.45 -6.45 34.89
N ASP A 551 0.40 -7.03 34.30
CA ASP A 551 -0.99 -6.85 34.74
C ASP A 551 -1.61 -8.13 35.33
N PRO A 552 -1.33 -8.47 36.60
CA PRO A 552 -1.68 -9.78 37.17
C PRO A 552 -3.19 -10.01 37.27
N ALA A 553 -3.97 -8.97 37.61
CA ALA A 553 -5.42 -9.10 37.73
C ALA A 553 -6.08 -9.45 36.39
N ALA A 554 -5.61 -8.84 35.30
CA ALA A 554 -6.08 -9.12 33.95
C ALA A 554 -5.75 -10.56 33.52
N VAL A 555 -4.52 -11.02 33.77
CA VAL A 555 -4.09 -12.38 33.43
C VAL A 555 -4.89 -13.44 34.20
N ILE A 556 -5.05 -13.27 35.51
CA ILE A 556 -5.83 -14.19 36.36
C ILE A 556 -7.28 -14.24 35.88
N TYR A 557 -7.88 -13.07 35.60
CA TYR A 557 -9.22 -12.97 35.04
C TYR A 557 -9.34 -13.75 33.73
N GLN A 558 -8.40 -13.56 32.80
CA GLN A 558 -8.43 -14.23 31.49
C GLN A 558 -8.28 -15.74 31.59
N VAL A 559 -7.32 -16.24 32.37
CA VAL A 559 -7.15 -17.69 32.57
C VAL A 559 -8.43 -18.31 33.12
N ARG A 560 -9.06 -17.67 34.11
CA ARG A 560 -10.33 -18.13 34.68
C ARG A 560 -11.50 -18.00 33.70
N GLN A 561 -11.58 -16.95 32.89
CA GLN A 561 -12.61 -16.83 31.86
C GLN A 561 -12.44 -17.91 30.78
N VAL A 562 -11.20 -18.18 30.35
CA VAL A 562 -10.93 -19.28 29.41
C VAL A 562 -11.38 -20.60 30.04
N LYS A 563 -11.05 -20.89 31.30
CA LYS A 563 -11.53 -22.12 31.96
C LYS A 563 -13.05 -22.19 32.13
N LYS A 564 -13.69 -21.05 32.35
CA LYS A 564 -15.16 -20.94 32.45
C LYS A 564 -15.84 -21.31 31.12
N PHE A 565 -15.33 -20.80 30.00
CA PHE A 565 -15.91 -21.01 28.67
C PHE A 565 -15.22 -22.12 27.88
N PHE A 566 -14.10 -22.68 28.30
CA PHE A 566 -13.35 -23.70 27.55
C PHE A 566 -12.65 -24.63 28.54
N LEU A 567 -13.44 -25.46 29.22
CA LEU A 567 -13.02 -26.28 30.36
C LEU A 567 -11.72 -27.07 30.09
N ASP A 568 -11.66 -27.72 28.93
CA ASP A 568 -10.57 -28.64 28.53
C ASP A 568 -9.56 -28.01 27.56
N ALA A 569 -9.67 -26.73 27.24
CA ALA A 569 -8.74 -26.10 26.30
C ALA A 569 -7.36 -25.90 26.97
N PRO A 570 -6.26 -26.26 26.27
CA PRO A 570 -4.92 -25.99 26.77
C PRO A 570 -4.62 -24.49 26.69
N ILE A 571 -3.97 -23.97 27.72
CA ILE A 571 -3.63 -22.55 27.88
C ILE A 571 -2.11 -22.45 28.03
N TYR A 572 -1.48 -21.57 27.25
CA TYR A 572 -0.06 -21.26 27.29
C TYR A 572 0.11 -19.78 27.63
N VAL A 573 0.67 -19.50 28.80
CA VAL A 573 0.90 -18.15 29.31
C VAL A 573 2.39 -17.84 29.20
N MET A 574 2.73 -16.76 28.50
CA MET A 574 4.11 -16.35 28.26
C MET A 574 4.34 -14.92 28.75
N SER A 575 5.33 -14.73 29.62
CA SER A 575 5.70 -13.38 30.11
C SER A 575 6.98 -12.84 29.48
N ASP A 576 6.92 -11.60 28.94
CA ASP A 576 8.07 -10.87 28.37
C ASP A 576 8.91 -10.18 29.46
N GLY A 577 9.54 -10.96 30.33
CA GLY A 577 10.41 -10.45 31.41
C GLY A 577 9.67 -9.71 32.54
N GLY A 578 8.34 -9.84 32.59
CA GLY A 578 7.48 -9.20 33.58
C GLY A 578 7.25 -10.09 34.81
N LEU A 579 5.99 -10.45 35.06
CA LEU A 579 5.60 -11.25 36.22
C LEU A 579 5.68 -12.77 35.96
N ASP A 580 6.03 -13.52 37.00
CA ASP A 580 6.03 -14.98 37.00
C ASP A 580 4.67 -15.50 37.49
N PHE A 581 3.95 -16.23 36.62
CA PHE A 581 2.63 -16.82 36.85
C PHE A 581 2.70 -18.35 37.03
N THR A 582 3.84 -18.91 37.42
CA THR A 582 4.02 -20.36 37.64
C THR A 582 2.99 -20.90 38.65
N THR A 583 2.71 -20.17 39.72
CA THR A 583 1.74 -20.59 40.75
C THR A 583 0.32 -20.61 40.19
N LEU A 584 -0.10 -19.55 39.49
CA LEU A 584 -1.39 -19.50 38.79
C LEU A 584 -1.57 -20.71 37.87
N CYS A 585 -0.57 -21.00 37.03
CA CYS A 585 -0.69 -22.09 36.07
C CYS A 585 -0.66 -23.49 36.68
N LYS A 586 -0.01 -23.66 37.84
CA LYS A 586 -0.10 -24.90 38.61
C LYS A 586 -1.50 -25.14 39.18
N GLU A 587 -2.19 -24.08 39.62
CA GLU A 587 -3.54 -24.19 40.20
C GLU A 587 -4.62 -24.33 39.13
N GLU A 588 -4.53 -23.54 38.05
CA GLU A 588 -5.57 -23.47 37.01
C GLU A 588 -5.30 -24.47 35.85
N GLY A 589 -4.21 -25.23 35.88
CA GLY A 589 -3.87 -26.22 34.85
C GLY A 589 -3.52 -25.58 33.50
N CYS A 590 -2.59 -24.62 33.50
CA CYS A 590 -2.01 -24.04 32.29
C CYS A 590 -0.49 -24.26 32.21
N THR A 591 0.10 -23.99 31.05
CA THR A 591 1.56 -23.99 30.85
C THR A 591 2.08 -22.57 30.97
N PHE A 592 3.07 -22.33 31.83
CA PHE A 592 3.68 -21.02 31.98
C PHE A 592 5.14 -21.03 31.53
N VAL A 593 5.54 -20.02 30.76
CA VAL A 593 6.93 -19.78 30.39
C VAL A 593 7.31 -18.32 30.64
N LEU A 594 8.32 -18.13 31.47
CA LEU A 594 8.95 -16.84 31.71
C LEU A 594 10.13 -16.65 30.74
N CYS A 595 10.02 -15.66 29.86
CA CYS A 595 11.03 -15.30 28.87
C CYS A 595 11.81 -14.06 29.31
N PRO A 596 13.12 -13.94 28.98
CA PRO A 596 13.86 -12.70 29.21
C PRO A 596 13.27 -11.52 28.42
N PRO A 597 13.32 -10.28 28.94
CA PRO A 597 12.63 -9.16 28.34
C PRO A 597 13.22 -8.81 26.97
N ALA A 598 12.34 -8.69 25.98
CA ALA A 598 12.68 -8.38 24.60
C ALA A 598 11.85 -7.22 24.02
N ASN A 599 10.83 -6.68 24.70
CA ASN A 599 9.94 -5.64 24.16
C ASN A 599 9.22 -6.09 22.88
N ASP A 600 8.56 -7.24 22.98
CA ASP A 600 7.93 -7.95 21.87
C ASP A 600 6.94 -7.11 21.04
N ARG A 601 6.35 -6.06 21.63
CA ARG A 601 5.44 -5.13 20.95
C ARG A 601 6.08 -4.46 19.72
N TRP A 602 7.38 -4.22 19.78
CA TRP A 602 8.14 -3.50 18.75
C TRP A 602 9.29 -4.34 18.16
N HIS A 603 9.40 -5.61 18.55
CA HIS A 603 10.39 -6.55 18.04
C HIS A 603 9.69 -7.82 17.52
N PRO A 604 9.55 -7.95 16.20
CA PRO A 604 8.72 -9.00 15.63
C PRO A 604 9.38 -10.38 15.80
N TRP A 605 10.71 -10.48 15.77
CA TRP A 605 11.44 -11.75 15.87
C TRP A 605 11.18 -12.51 17.19
N PRO A 606 11.52 -11.96 18.39
CA PRO A 606 11.17 -12.61 19.66
C PRO A 606 9.69 -12.95 19.77
N PHE A 607 8.81 -12.05 19.35
CA PHE A 607 7.37 -12.26 19.38
C PHE A 607 6.96 -13.47 18.51
N PHE A 608 7.46 -13.56 17.27
CA PHE A 608 7.21 -14.68 16.37
C PHE A 608 7.70 -15.99 16.96
N ARG A 609 8.92 -16.00 17.52
CA ARG A 609 9.48 -17.18 18.16
C ARG A 609 8.60 -17.66 19.32
N ARG A 610 8.12 -16.74 20.16
CA ARG A 610 7.30 -17.08 21.34
C ARG A 610 5.92 -17.60 20.95
N LEU A 611 5.31 -17.03 19.91
CA LEU A 611 4.06 -17.53 19.35
C LEU A 611 4.27 -18.91 18.68
N TRP A 612 5.41 -19.12 18.03
CA TRP A 612 5.81 -20.42 17.46
C TRP A 612 6.01 -21.48 18.56
N ASP A 613 6.70 -21.15 19.66
CA ASP A 613 6.90 -22.05 20.80
C ASP A 613 5.56 -22.44 21.46
N ALA A 614 4.65 -21.47 21.62
CA ALA A 614 3.29 -21.73 22.10
C ALA A 614 2.51 -22.66 21.16
N ALA A 615 2.60 -22.43 19.84
CA ALA A 615 1.95 -23.28 18.84
C ALA A 615 2.51 -24.71 18.82
N ASN A 616 3.81 -24.85 19.09
CA ASN A 616 4.43 -26.16 19.21
C ASN A 616 3.92 -26.91 20.46
N SER A 617 3.78 -26.19 21.59
CA SER A 617 3.34 -26.75 22.88
C SER A 617 1.85 -27.11 22.94
N LEU A 618 0.96 -26.29 22.38
CA LEU A 618 -0.49 -26.43 22.61
C LEU A 618 -1.12 -27.64 21.90
N ALA A 619 -0.50 -28.16 20.84
CA ALA A 619 -0.97 -29.34 20.10
C ALA A 619 -2.43 -29.31 19.59
N VAL A 620 -3.02 -28.11 19.38
CA VAL A 620 -4.40 -27.90 18.93
C VAL A 620 -4.52 -27.57 17.44
N LYS A 621 -5.75 -27.51 16.90
CA LYS A 621 -5.98 -27.10 15.51
C LYS A 621 -5.87 -25.58 15.32
N TYR A 622 -6.49 -24.81 16.21
CA TYR A 622 -6.47 -23.35 16.19
C TYR A 622 -6.00 -22.78 17.54
N ILE A 623 -5.26 -21.70 17.48
CA ILE A 623 -4.71 -20.99 18.63
C ILE A 623 -5.36 -19.62 18.65
N VAL A 624 -5.98 -19.24 19.76
CA VAL A 624 -6.50 -17.89 19.97
C VAL A 624 -5.47 -17.14 20.79
N MET A 625 -4.95 -16.04 20.23
CA MET A 625 -4.04 -15.15 20.94
C MET A 625 -4.86 -14.18 21.79
N LEU A 626 -4.51 -14.05 23.06
CA LEU A 626 -5.11 -13.11 24.00
C LEU A 626 -4.02 -12.19 24.56
N GLU A 627 -4.32 -10.91 24.54
CA GLU A 627 -3.59 -9.86 25.23
C GLU A 627 -4.36 -9.44 26.48
N PRO A 628 -3.74 -8.87 27.52
CA PRO A 628 -4.40 -8.55 28.77
C PRO A 628 -5.61 -7.60 28.65
N ASP A 629 -5.79 -6.92 27.51
CA ASP A 629 -6.94 -6.05 27.22
C ASP A 629 -8.16 -6.76 26.61
N ASN A 630 -8.06 -8.05 26.30
CA ASN A 630 -9.17 -8.83 25.79
C ASN A 630 -10.14 -9.28 26.89
N THR A 631 -11.43 -9.32 26.57
CA THR A 631 -12.45 -9.99 27.40
C THR A 631 -13.16 -11.08 26.60
N ILE A 632 -13.59 -12.13 27.31
CA ILE A 632 -14.24 -13.32 26.75
C ILE A 632 -15.69 -13.34 27.22
N HIS A 633 -16.64 -13.39 26.29
CA HIS A 633 -18.07 -13.29 26.56
C HIS A 633 -18.85 -14.58 26.22
N GLY A 634 -18.22 -15.54 25.57
CA GLY A 634 -18.87 -16.79 25.20
C GLY A 634 -18.01 -17.69 24.32
N TYR A 635 -18.66 -18.71 23.77
CA TYR A 635 -18.08 -19.61 22.78
C TYR A 635 -18.20 -19.02 21.37
N PRO A 636 -17.22 -19.24 20.48
CA PRO A 636 -17.36 -18.96 19.06
C PRO A 636 -18.60 -19.65 18.49
N LYS A 637 -19.53 -18.87 17.96
CA LYS A 637 -20.77 -19.38 17.38
C LYS A 637 -20.51 -20.00 16.00
N ARG A 638 -19.55 -19.45 15.27
CA ARG A 638 -19.15 -19.91 13.93
C ARG A 638 -17.73 -20.49 13.94
N PRO A 639 -17.51 -21.64 13.27
CA PRO A 639 -16.16 -22.18 13.12
C PRO A 639 -15.30 -21.25 12.25
N PRO A 640 -13.96 -21.30 12.37
CA PRO A 640 -13.10 -20.38 11.65
C PRO A 640 -13.12 -20.69 10.14
N GLY A 641 -13.44 -19.68 9.34
CA GLY A 641 -13.63 -19.81 7.88
C GLY A 641 -12.34 -19.70 7.06
N ALA A 642 -11.24 -19.23 7.65
CA ALA A 642 -9.94 -19.05 6.99
C ALA A 642 -8.81 -19.71 7.82
N ASP A 643 -7.56 -19.62 7.34
CA ASP A 643 -6.42 -20.15 8.10
C ASP A 643 -6.09 -19.25 9.30
N LEU A 644 -6.31 -17.95 9.14
CA LEU A 644 -6.20 -16.95 10.19
C LEU A 644 -7.40 -16.01 10.15
N GLY A 645 -7.75 -15.47 11.31
CA GLY A 645 -8.66 -14.35 11.32
C GLY A 645 -8.66 -13.55 12.60
N GLY A 646 -8.93 -12.27 12.45
CA GLY A 646 -8.88 -11.31 13.55
C GLY A 646 -9.81 -10.15 13.33
N LEU A 647 -9.51 -9.05 14.02
CA LEU A 647 -10.40 -7.91 14.12
C LEU A 647 -10.59 -7.21 12.77
N LEU A 648 -11.82 -6.89 12.38
CA LEU A 648 -12.05 -6.08 11.18
C LEU A 648 -11.59 -4.62 11.42
N VAL A 649 -10.60 -4.16 10.65
CA VAL A 649 -10.11 -2.79 10.63
C VAL A 649 -10.44 -2.16 9.28
N GLN A 650 -11.47 -1.31 9.26
CA GLN A 650 -11.95 -0.68 8.02
C GLN A 650 -10.89 0.23 7.40
N GLY A 651 -10.67 0.11 6.09
CA GLY A 651 -9.77 0.98 5.34
C GLY A 651 -8.27 0.69 5.47
N ARG A 652 -7.87 -0.34 6.23
CA ARG A 652 -6.45 -0.76 6.34
C ARG A 652 -5.94 -1.32 5.01
N SER A 653 -4.79 -0.86 4.56
CA SER A 653 -4.07 -1.37 3.39
C SER A 653 -2.60 -1.57 3.72
N PHE A 654 -1.95 -2.48 3.00
CA PHE A 654 -0.53 -2.78 3.16
C PHE A 654 0.24 -2.45 1.88
N GLY A 655 1.44 -1.92 2.03
CA GLY A 655 2.35 -1.64 0.91
C GLY A 655 3.07 -2.89 0.41
N LEU A 656 3.69 -2.79 -0.76
CA LEU A 656 4.49 -3.86 -1.37
C LEU A 656 3.72 -5.17 -1.66
N VAL A 657 2.43 -5.06 -2.00
CA VAL A 657 1.55 -6.21 -2.29
C VAL A 657 2.17 -7.17 -3.31
N ARG A 658 2.72 -6.66 -4.43
CA ARG A 658 3.32 -7.50 -5.47
C ARG A 658 4.53 -8.33 -4.97
N TYR A 659 5.32 -7.77 -4.06
CA TYR A 659 6.45 -8.48 -3.47
C TYR A 659 5.96 -9.65 -2.60
N VAL A 660 4.97 -9.38 -1.75
CA VAL A 660 4.36 -10.41 -0.90
C VAL A 660 3.66 -11.49 -1.72
N GLU A 661 2.91 -11.12 -2.76
CA GLU A 661 2.27 -12.07 -3.68
C GLU A 661 3.29 -12.92 -4.43
N LYS A 662 4.42 -12.34 -4.86
CA LYS A 662 5.51 -13.11 -5.50
C LYS A 662 6.12 -14.14 -4.55
N MET A 663 6.33 -13.77 -3.27
CA MET A 663 6.80 -14.70 -2.25
C MET A 663 5.77 -15.81 -1.98
N ALA A 664 4.49 -15.43 -1.90
CA ALA A 664 3.39 -16.35 -1.64
C ALA A 664 3.25 -17.42 -2.73
N GLN A 665 3.54 -17.07 -3.99
CA GLN A 665 3.47 -17.99 -5.13
C GLN A 665 4.39 -19.21 -4.99
N GLN A 666 5.48 -19.11 -4.22
CA GLN A 666 6.37 -20.26 -3.98
C GLN A 666 5.67 -21.42 -3.26
N ARG A 667 4.66 -21.11 -2.43
CA ARG A 667 3.88 -22.10 -1.69
C ARG A 667 2.46 -22.26 -2.22
N SER A 668 1.82 -21.14 -2.60
CA SER A 668 0.42 -21.08 -2.98
C SER A 668 0.28 -20.37 -4.34
N PRO A 669 0.39 -21.13 -5.45
CA PRO A 669 0.23 -20.57 -6.80
C PRO A 669 -1.12 -19.87 -6.95
N GLY A 670 -1.12 -18.64 -7.46
CA GLY A 670 -2.33 -17.84 -7.64
C GLY A 670 -2.83 -17.11 -6.38
N PHE A 671 -2.08 -17.12 -5.27
CA PHE A 671 -2.39 -16.32 -4.10
C PHE A 671 -2.47 -14.83 -4.45
N LYS A 672 -3.53 -14.17 -3.96
CA LYS A 672 -3.71 -12.72 -4.06
C LYS A 672 -3.99 -12.14 -2.68
N TRP A 673 -3.26 -11.09 -2.33
CA TRP A 673 -3.45 -10.43 -1.05
C TRP A 673 -4.56 -9.39 -1.15
N THR A 674 -5.79 -9.86 -0.95
CA THR A 674 -7.00 -9.05 -1.16
C THR A 674 -7.17 -7.95 -0.11
N GLN A 675 -7.94 -6.91 -0.44
CA GLN A 675 -8.30 -5.85 0.50
C GLN A 675 -9.03 -6.38 1.76
N LYS A 676 -9.87 -7.42 1.61
CA LYS A 676 -10.52 -8.09 2.73
C LYS A 676 -9.48 -8.71 3.68
N SER A 677 -8.45 -9.34 3.14
CA SER A 677 -7.37 -9.93 3.90
C SER A 677 -6.54 -8.89 4.66
N MET A 678 -6.19 -7.79 3.98
CA MET A 678 -5.49 -6.65 4.57
C MET A 678 -6.31 -5.92 5.65
N SER A 679 -7.64 -5.99 5.61
CA SER A 679 -8.51 -5.41 6.64
C SER A 679 -8.61 -6.23 7.94
N SER A 680 -7.98 -7.41 8.04
CA SER A 680 -8.03 -8.25 9.24
C SER A 680 -6.88 -7.95 10.20
N GLY A 681 -7.08 -7.19 11.26
CA GLY A 681 -6.09 -6.98 12.31
C GLY A 681 -5.78 -8.26 13.09
N LEU A 682 -4.54 -8.74 13.01
CA LEU A 682 -4.03 -9.85 13.79
C LEU A 682 -3.53 -9.33 15.15
N CYS A 683 -4.46 -8.96 16.03
CA CYS A 683 -4.19 -8.50 17.41
C CYS A 683 -4.83 -9.45 18.42
N GLY A 684 -4.73 -9.14 19.72
CA GLY A 684 -5.46 -9.86 20.77
C GLY A 684 -6.93 -10.14 20.42
N GLY A 685 -7.33 -11.40 20.52
CA GLY A 685 -8.62 -11.95 20.09
C GLY A 685 -8.56 -12.71 18.76
N ALA A 686 -7.50 -12.55 17.96
CA ALA A 686 -7.35 -13.26 16.69
C ALA A 686 -7.07 -14.76 16.87
N TYR A 687 -7.56 -15.56 15.93
CA TYR A 687 -7.23 -16.98 15.82
C TYR A 687 -6.21 -17.26 14.72
N PHE A 688 -5.42 -18.29 14.95
CA PHE A 688 -4.35 -18.75 14.06
C PHE A 688 -4.43 -20.27 13.92
N ARG A 689 -4.48 -20.78 12.69
CA ARG A 689 -4.28 -22.20 12.44
C ARG A 689 -2.86 -22.59 12.86
N ARG A 690 -2.72 -23.63 13.69
CA ARG A 690 -1.42 -24.07 14.23
C ARG A 690 -0.38 -24.31 13.14
N GLU A 691 -0.77 -24.98 12.06
CA GLU A 691 0.10 -25.25 10.91
C GLU A 691 0.60 -23.96 10.22
N ALA A 692 -0.22 -22.92 10.20
CA ALA A 692 0.18 -21.64 9.63
C ALA A 692 1.23 -20.96 10.49
N VAL A 693 1.08 -21.00 11.82
CA VAL A 693 2.07 -20.46 12.77
C VAL A 693 3.39 -21.20 12.64
N LEU A 694 3.36 -22.53 12.66
CA LEU A 694 4.57 -23.34 12.60
C LEU A 694 5.34 -23.18 11.29
N ASP A 695 4.65 -22.97 10.18
CA ASP A 695 5.26 -22.70 8.88
C ASP A 695 5.79 -21.27 8.77
N ALA A 696 4.91 -20.27 8.96
CA ALA A 696 5.21 -18.89 8.63
C ALA A 696 6.14 -18.22 9.64
N LEU A 697 6.02 -18.56 10.92
CA LEU A 697 6.82 -17.95 12.00
C LEU A 697 8.07 -18.76 12.37
N SER A 698 8.44 -19.76 11.56
CA SER A 698 9.71 -20.47 11.71
C SER A 698 10.90 -19.57 11.38
N ASP A 699 12.04 -19.79 12.05
CA ASP A 699 13.26 -18.99 11.85
C ASP A 699 13.67 -18.94 10.36
N GLU A 700 13.54 -20.07 9.64
CA GLU A 700 13.85 -20.16 8.21
C GLU A 700 12.89 -19.33 7.34
N SER A 701 11.57 -19.42 7.57
CA SER A 701 10.58 -18.64 6.82
C SER A 701 10.76 -17.15 7.07
N MET A 702 11.09 -16.76 8.30
CA MET A 702 11.31 -15.37 8.64
C MET A 702 12.54 -14.79 7.93
N MET A 703 13.59 -15.58 7.73
CA MET A 703 14.81 -15.15 7.04
C MET A 703 14.65 -15.03 5.52
N LYS A 704 13.67 -15.72 4.93
CA LYS A 704 13.35 -15.58 3.50
C LYS A 704 12.74 -14.23 3.16
N LEU A 705 12.11 -13.57 4.14
CA LEU A 705 11.58 -12.22 3.98
C LEU A 705 12.72 -11.21 4.10
N ASP A 706 12.91 -10.38 3.08
CA ASP A 706 13.83 -9.25 3.16
C ASP A 706 13.26 -8.11 4.02
N TRP A 707 13.49 -8.20 5.33
CA TRP A 707 13.10 -7.19 6.30
C TRP A 707 13.81 -5.84 6.11
N ASN A 708 15.00 -5.83 5.49
CA ASN A 708 15.71 -4.60 5.17
C ASN A 708 15.03 -3.88 3.99
N TYR A 709 14.62 -4.62 2.96
CA TYR A 709 13.84 -4.07 1.85
C TYR A 709 12.48 -3.55 2.31
N LEU A 710 11.77 -4.32 3.15
CA LEU A 710 10.49 -3.90 3.73
C LEU A 710 10.69 -2.64 4.57
N GLY A 711 11.69 -2.59 5.45
CA GLY A 711 12.01 -1.43 6.28
C GLY A 711 12.45 -0.19 5.48
N ASP A 712 13.17 -0.35 4.37
CA ASP A 712 13.64 0.81 3.58
C ASP A 712 12.49 1.49 2.83
N ARG A 713 11.46 0.74 2.45
CA ARG A 713 10.33 1.20 1.63
C ARG A 713 9.06 1.49 2.42
N LEU A 714 8.90 0.92 3.61
CA LEU A 714 7.74 1.10 4.49
C LEU A 714 8.09 1.92 5.73
N SER A 715 7.08 2.26 6.53
CA SER A 715 7.28 2.94 7.81
C SER A 715 7.89 1.99 8.86
N LYS A 716 8.38 2.55 9.98
CA LYS A 716 8.85 1.78 11.14
C LYS A 716 7.81 0.82 11.73
N GLU A 717 6.53 0.98 11.38
CA GLU A 717 5.43 0.13 11.86
C GLU A 717 5.54 -1.31 11.36
N ILE A 718 6.31 -1.56 10.29
CA ILE A 718 6.61 -2.93 9.83
C ILE A 718 7.24 -3.81 10.92
N PHE A 719 7.93 -3.21 11.90
CA PHE A 719 8.55 -3.91 13.02
C PHE A 719 7.61 -4.08 14.22
N SER A 720 6.37 -3.60 14.17
CA SER A 720 5.36 -3.92 15.18
C SER A 720 4.83 -5.35 14.96
N SER A 721 4.63 -6.11 16.03
CA SER A 721 4.05 -7.47 16.00
C SER A 721 2.79 -7.56 15.14
N ASP A 722 1.89 -6.60 15.29
CA ASP A 722 0.55 -6.59 14.67
C ASP A 722 0.60 -6.45 13.15
N PHE A 723 1.59 -5.70 12.66
CA PHE A 723 1.81 -5.47 11.22
C PHE A 723 2.75 -6.52 10.64
N ALA A 724 3.79 -6.91 11.35
CA ALA A 724 4.78 -7.88 10.90
C ALA A 724 4.15 -9.25 10.67
N MET A 725 3.22 -9.69 11.53
CA MET A 725 2.49 -10.95 11.35
C MET A 725 1.76 -11.01 10.00
N GLN A 726 1.10 -9.92 9.61
CA GLN A 726 0.38 -9.84 8.34
C GLN A 726 1.30 -10.12 7.14
N TYR A 727 2.49 -9.53 7.12
CA TYR A 727 3.51 -9.81 6.10
C TYR A 727 4.02 -11.25 6.16
N ALA A 728 4.31 -11.78 7.35
CA ALA A 728 4.83 -13.13 7.53
C ALA A 728 3.86 -14.20 6.99
N PHE A 729 2.58 -14.11 7.35
CA PHE A 729 1.57 -15.07 6.89
C PHE A 729 1.21 -14.89 5.42
N ALA A 730 1.05 -13.65 4.96
CA ALA A 730 0.71 -13.39 3.56
C ALA A 730 1.83 -13.80 2.60
N ALA A 731 3.11 -13.60 2.96
CA ALA A 731 4.24 -13.99 2.12
C ALA A 731 4.42 -15.51 1.99
N ARG A 732 3.79 -16.30 2.87
CA ARG A 732 3.67 -17.75 2.75
C ARG A 732 2.37 -18.19 2.07
N GLY A 733 1.50 -17.26 1.70
CA GLY A 733 0.25 -17.53 0.99
C GLY A 733 -0.86 -18.13 1.85
N TRP A 734 -0.86 -17.87 3.17
CA TRP A 734 -1.93 -18.28 4.07
C TRP A 734 -3.13 -17.34 3.97
N ARG A 735 -4.35 -17.89 4.03
CA ARG A 735 -5.57 -17.08 3.90
C ARG A 735 -5.92 -16.42 5.23
N ILE A 736 -5.90 -15.09 5.23
CA ILE A 736 -6.26 -14.25 6.38
C ILE A 736 -7.60 -13.57 6.07
N GLU A 737 -8.60 -13.68 6.96
CA GLU A 737 -9.89 -13.01 6.83
C GLU A 737 -10.41 -12.47 8.17
N PRO A 738 -11.20 -11.38 8.17
CA PRO A 738 -11.81 -10.89 9.41
C PRO A 738 -12.67 -11.96 10.09
N TRP A 739 -12.55 -12.06 11.41
CA TRP A 739 -13.29 -13.02 12.23
C TRP A 739 -14.44 -12.34 12.95
N GLU A 740 -15.67 -12.78 12.67
CA GLU A 740 -16.90 -12.17 13.21
C GLU A 740 -17.03 -12.34 14.73
N GLU A 741 -16.31 -13.30 15.32
CA GLU A 741 -16.25 -13.55 16.76
C GLU A 741 -15.30 -12.59 17.51
N THR A 742 -14.70 -11.63 16.79
CA THR A 742 -13.89 -10.55 17.36
C THR A 742 -14.53 -9.20 17.12
N ALA A 743 -14.64 -8.40 18.18
CA ALA A 743 -15.20 -7.06 18.10
C ALA A 743 -14.32 -5.99 18.76
N GLN A 744 -14.29 -4.79 18.18
CA GLN A 744 -13.61 -3.62 18.70
C GLN A 744 -14.59 -2.76 19.49
N MET A 745 -14.35 -2.58 20.77
CA MET A 745 -15.08 -1.64 21.62
C MET A 745 -14.37 -0.27 21.60
N ASP A 746 -15.17 0.79 21.50
CA ASP A 746 -14.72 2.19 21.43
C ASP A 746 -15.54 3.05 22.40
N LYS A 747 -15.73 4.36 22.14
CA LYS A 747 -16.43 5.29 23.03
C LYS A 747 -17.86 4.87 23.44
N HIS A 748 -18.52 4.04 22.63
CA HIS A 748 -19.86 3.53 22.95
C HIS A 748 -19.75 2.21 23.72
N PRO A 749 -20.20 2.14 24.99
CA PRO A 749 -20.00 0.96 25.83
C PRO A 749 -20.77 -0.29 25.38
N ASP A 750 -21.91 -0.10 24.69
CA ASP A 750 -22.81 -1.19 24.29
C ASP A 750 -22.77 -1.51 22.79
N GLU A 751 -22.04 -0.71 22.00
CA GLU A 751 -21.95 -0.88 20.55
C GLU A 751 -20.50 -0.97 20.10
N PRO A 752 -20.08 -2.12 19.51
CA PRO A 752 -18.73 -2.24 18.98
C PRO A 752 -18.58 -1.39 17.71
N LEU A 753 -17.42 -0.76 17.56
CA LEU A 753 -17.01 -0.05 16.35
C LEU A 753 -16.95 -0.98 15.15
N THR A 754 -16.45 -2.21 15.35
CA THR A 754 -16.41 -3.28 14.34
C THR A 754 -16.62 -4.65 15.00
N GLY A 755 -17.17 -5.61 14.26
CA GLY A 755 -17.51 -6.94 14.78
C GLY A 755 -18.94 -7.04 15.34
N ALA A 756 -19.36 -8.24 15.71
CA ALA A 756 -20.71 -8.48 16.20
C ALA A 756 -20.88 -8.04 17.67
N LYS A 757 -22.06 -7.52 18.05
CA LYS A 757 -22.35 -7.12 19.45
C LYS A 757 -22.19 -8.31 20.42
N ASP A 758 -22.48 -9.50 19.96
CA ASP A 758 -22.44 -10.77 20.67
C ASP A 758 -21.16 -11.58 20.38
N ALA A 759 -20.11 -10.94 19.87
CA ALA A 759 -18.81 -11.55 19.61
C ALA A 759 -18.21 -12.19 20.88
N ALA A 760 -17.65 -13.40 20.72
CA ALA A 760 -17.01 -14.14 21.81
C ALA A 760 -15.81 -13.41 22.42
N PHE A 761 -15.04 -12.68 21.61
CA PHE A 761 -13.85 -11.94 22.02
C PHE A 761 -14.03 -10.46 21.76
N ARG A 762 -13.79 -9.63 22.78
CA ARG A 762 -13.86 -8.18 22.67
C ARG A 762 -12.50 -7.55 22.98
N HIS A 763 -12.10 -6.61 22.13
CA HIS A 763 -10.87 -5.84 22.23
C HIS A 763 -11.21 -4.36 22.47
N TYR A 764 -10.52 -3.69 23.39
CA TYR A 764 -10.91 -2.35 23.87
C TYR A 764 -9.86 -1.30 23.51
N CYS A 765 -10.31 -0.16 22.96
CA CYS A 765 -9.42 0.96 22.73
C CYS A 765 -9.11 1.70 24.04
N SER A 766 -8.02 2.49 24.05
CA SER A 766 -7.70 3.39 25.17
C SER A 766 -8.74 4.50 25.38
N CYS A 767 -9.54 4.79 24.36
CA CYS A 767 -10.64 5.75 24.34
C CYS A 767 -11.95 5.24 24.98
N TYR A 768 -12.02 3.97 25.37
CA TYR A 768 -13.23 3.38 25.96
C TYR A 768 -13.58 4.10 27.29
N PRO A 769 -14.86 4.38 27.60
CA PRO A 769 -15.24 5.07 28.83
C PRO A 769 -14.78 4.30 30.07
N GLY A 770 -13.95 4.95 30.90
CA GLY A 770 -13.34 4.31 32.06
C GLY A 770 -12.04 3.55 31.77
N GLY A 771 -11.54 3.54 30.53
CA GLY A 771 -10.32 2.83 30.13
C GLY A 771 -10.55 1.35 29.83
N LYS A 772 -9.45 0.59 29.67
CA LYS A 772 -9.52 -0.84 29.32
C LYS A 772 -10.06 -1.65 30.53
N PRO A 773 -11.19 -2.37 30.42
CA PRO A 773 -11.87 -2.94 31.59
C PRO A 773 -11.02 -3.89 32.45
N THR A 774 -10.21 -4.71 31.81
CA THR A 774 -9.33 -5.69 32.49
C THR A 774 -8.18 -5.04 33.25
N TYR A 775 -7.68 -3.88 32.79
CA TYR A 775 -6.62 -3.12 33.46
C TYR A 775 -7.14 -2.40 34.72
N ASN A 776 -8.45 -2.19 34.83
CA ASN A 776 -9.07 -1.60 36.02
C ASN A 776 -9.33 -2.62 37.14
N LEU A 777 -9.12 -3.92 36.86
CA LEU A 777 -9.32 -4.96 37.86
C LEU A 777 -8.24 -4.86 38.95
N LYS A 778 -8.67 -4.97 40.20
CA LYS A 778 -7.76 -5.06 41.35
C LYS A 778 -7.53 -6.51 41.69
N VAL A 779 -6.30 -6.86 42.04
CA VAL A 779 -5.95 -8.18 42.55
C VAL A 779 -6.66 -8.41 43.89
N ALA A 780 -7.36 -9.53 44.02
CA ALA A 780 -7.94 -9.93 45.31
C ALA A 780 -6.83 -10.41 46.25
N LYS A 781 -6.94 -10.15 47.57
CA LYS A 781 -5.92 -10.57 48.54
C LYS A 781 -5.56 -12.06 48.48
N ALA A 782 -6.53 -12.92 48.17
CA ALA A 782 -6.32 -14.37 48.02
C ALA A 782 -5.50 -14.74 46.77
N ASP A 783 -5.50 -13.88 45.76
CA ASP A 783 -4.87 -14.07 44.46
C ASP A 783 -3.45 -13.46 44.39
N GLU A 784 -3.02 -12.68 45.40
CA GLU A 784 -1.67 -12.10 45.47
C GLU A 784 -0.56 -13.17 45.46
N ARG A 785 -0.87 -14.38 45.93
CA ARG A 785 0.05 -15.54 45.92
C ARG A 785 0.25 -16.18 44.54
N LEU A 786 -0.61 -15.84 43.56
CA LEU A 786 -0.63 -16.50 42.25
C LEU A 786 0.43 -15.99 41.28
N PHE A 787 1.09 -14.87 41.61
CA PHE A 787 2.16 -14.28 40.83
C PHE A 787 3.30 -13.77 41.72
N LYS A 788 4.48 -13.62 41.13
CA LYS A 788 5.65 -13.00 41.77
C LYS A 788 6.44 -12.20 40.73
N SER A 789 7.42 -11.41 41.16
CA SER A 789 8.33 -10.74 40.23
C SER A 789 9.12 -11.78 39.41
N GLY A 790 9.24 -11.58 38.10
CA GLY A 790 9.98 -12.48 37.20
C GLY A 790 11.49 -12.46 37.37
N GLY A 791 12.04 -11.66 38.29
CA GLY A 791 13.47 -11.70 38.66
C GLY A 791 14.44 -11.14 37.60
N TYR A 792 13.96 -10.68 36.44
CA TYR A 792 14.77 -9.94 35.48
C TYR A 792 14.88 -8.48 35.90
N HIS A 793 15.96 -8.15 36.60
CA HIS A 793 16.35 -6.76 36.84
C HIS A 793 17.31 -6.34 35.73
N MET A 794 16.98 -5.27 34.99
CA MET A 794 17.98 -4.58 34.18
C MET A 794 19.12 -4.18 35.12
N THR A 795 20.30 -4.77 34.95
CA THR A 795 21.50 -4.32 35.67
C THR A 795 21.62 -2.83 35.44
N SER A 796 21.61 -2.06 36.53
CA SER A 796 21.70 -0.61 36.57
C SER A 796 23.06 -0.14 36.05
N GLY A 797 23.25 -0.23 34.75
CA GLY A 797 24.27 0.48 33.99
C GLY A 797 23.69 1.77 33.40
N PRO A 798 24.54 2.65 32.84
CA PRO A 798 24.14 3.95 32.29
C PRO A 798 23.17 3.88 31.09
N TYR A 799 22.74 2.67 30.68
CA TYR A 799 21.84 2.39 29.56
C TYR A 799 20.49 1.81 30.01
N SER A 800 19.93 2.25 31.13
CA SER A 800 18.59 1.82 31.60
C SER A 800 17.41 2.39 30.79
N SER A 801 17.68 3.20 29.76
CA SER A 801 16.65 3.76 28.89
C SER A 801 16.43 2.86 27.67
N SER A 802 15.28 2.19 27.63
CA SER A 802 14.62 1.56 26.47
C SER A 802 15.53 0.81 25.48
N VAL A 803 15.42 -0.53 25.46
CA VAL A 803 15.96 -1.33 24.35
C VAL A 803 15.41 -0.74 23.05
N CYS A 804 16.31 -0.17 22.24
CA CYS A 804 15.99 0.47 20.98
C CYS A 804 15.18 -0.50 20.08
N GLN A 805 14.00 -0.03 19.62
CA GLN A 805 13.01 -0.79 18.84
C GLN A 805 13.54 -1.32 17.49
N VAL A 806 14.60 -0.72 16.97
CA VAL A 806 15.20 -1.01 15.66
C VAL A 806 16.62 -1.57 15.83
N CYS A 807 16.99 -1.94 17.06
CA CYS A 807 18.34 -2.40 17.38
C CYS A 807 18.36 -3.82 17.97
N TYR A 808 17.31 -4.59 17.74
CA TYR A 808 17.25 -5.97 18.17
C TYR A 808 18.35 -6.80 17.48
N ASN A 809 19.06 -7.61 18.27
CA ASN A 809 20.09 -8.54 17.79
C ASN A 809 20.10 -9.78 18.70
N SER A 810 19.98 -10.98 18.12
CA SER A 810 19.91 -12.24 18.89
C SER A 810 21.22 -12.53 19.63
N THR A 811 22.38 -12.20 19.07
CA THR A 811 23.69 -12.33 19.73
C THR A 811 23.73 -11.50 21.01
N ARG A 812 23.21 -10.27 20.96
CA ARG A 812 23.14 -9.39 22.14
C ARG A 812 22.13 -9.89 23.16
N TYR A 813 20.98 -10.38 22.71
CA TYR A 813 19.98 -10.96 23.61
C TYR A 813 20.59 -12.11 24.43
N ILE A 814 21.35 -12.99 23.78
CA ILE A 814 22.07 -14.09 24.44
C ILE A 814 23.16 -13.55 25.37
N GLN A 815 23.89 -12.50 25.00
CA GLN A 815 24.89 -11.89 25.88
C GLN A 815 24.28 -11.26 27.14
N LEU A 816 23.14 -10.59 27.01
CA LEU A 816 22.48 -9.92 28.14
C LEU A 816 21.87 -10.92 29.12
N TRP A 817 21.29 -12.01 28.62
CA TRP A 817 20.50 -12.93 29.43
C TRP A 817 21.15 -14.31 29.63
N GLY A 818 22.28 -14.58 28.99
CA GLY A 818 22.99 -15.86 29.05
C GLY A 818 22.22 -17.04 28.43
N SER A 819 21.17 -16.79 27.65
CA SER A 819 20.27 -17.82 27.12
C SER A 819 19.67 -17.42 25.77
N ALA A 820 19.55 -18.41 24.87
CA ALA A 820 18.84 -18.27 23.59
C ALA A 820 17.35 -18.64 23.69
N LYS A 821 16.83 -18.81 24.91
CA LYS A 821 15.42 -19.16 25.14
C LYS A 821 14.51 -17.99 24.74
N CYS A 822 13.40 -18.28 24.07
CA CYS A 822 12.41 -17.28 23.62
C CYS A 822 12.92 -16.22 22.63
N THR A 823 14.01 -16.53 21.91
CA THR A 823 14.55 -15.74 20.79
C THR A 823 14.85 -16.66 19.61
N ASN A 824 14.88 -16.09 18.41
CA ASN A 824 15.26 -16.79 17.18
C ASN A 824 16.72 -17.24 17.24
N THR A 825 16.97 -18.40 16.65
CA THR A 825 18.31 -19.01 16.61
C THR A 825 19.20 -18.38 15.54
N ILE A 826 18.60 -17.84 14.47
CA ILE A 826 19.31 -17.25 13.35
C ILE A 826 19.51 -15.74 13.62
N PRO A 827 20.76 -15.23 13.58
CA PRO A 827 21.01 -13.80 13.74
C PRO A 827 20.47 -13.00 12.55
N PHE A 828 19.75 -11.93 12.85
CA PHE A 828 19.30 -10.94 11.88
C PHE A 828 19.93 -9.58 12.21
N GLN A 829 20.37 -8.87 11.18
CA GLN A 829 20.96 -7.53 11.32
C GLN A 829 20.29 -6.55 10.34
N LEU A 830 19.90 -5.41 10.89
CA LEU A 830 19.37 -4.30 10.11
C LEU A 830 20.50 -3.56 9.38
N SER A 831 20.21 -3.12 8.16
CA SER A 831 21.19 -2.38 7.35
C SER A 831 21.62 -1.07 8.03
N GLU A 832 22.88 -0.67 7.85
CA GLU A 832 23.40 0.59 8.40
C GLU A 832 22.56 1.79 7.95
N LYS A 833 22.05 1.78 6.71
CA LYS A 833 21.17 2.82 6.18
C LYS A 833 19.88 2.95 6.99
N LEU A 834 19.27 1.83 7.36
CA LEU A 834 18.07 1.81 8.20
C LEU A 834 18.36 2.25 9.62
N LEU A 835 19.46 1.77 10.20
CA LEU A 835 19.91 2.18 11.51
C LEU A 835 20.16 3.70 11.54
N LYS A 836 20.85 4.28 10.55
CA LYS A 836 21.07 5.73 10.44
C LYS A 836 19.78 6.52 10.26
N ARG A 837 18.84 6.02 9.43
CA ARG A 837 17.54 6.66 9.23
C ARG A 837 16.75 6.79 10.54
N HIS A 838 16.78 5.75 11.37
CA HIS A 838 16.01 5.71 12.62
C HIS A 838 16.79 6.23 13.84
N HIS A 839 18.12 6.33 13.73
CA HIS A 839 19.05 6.85 14.74
C HIS A 839 20.05 7.85 14.14
N PRO A 840 19.59 9.03 13.67
CA PRO A 840 20.47 10.06 13.11
C PRO A 840 21.46 10.63 14.14
N GLU A 841 21.20 10.45 15.43
CA GLU A 841 22.12 10.77 16.52
C GLU A 841 23.45 10.01 16.46
N MET A 842 23.52 8.89 15.73
CA MET A 842 24.78 8.16 15.48
C MET A 842 25.80 8.96 14.67
N ASP A 843 25.36 9.92 13.85
CA ASP A 843 26.25 10.71 12.98
C ASP A 843 26.82 11.96 13.69
N THR A 844 26.17 12.43 14.77
CA THR A 844 26.47 13.73 15.41
C THR A 844 27.12 13.62 16.79
N LYS A 845 26.96 12.48 17.47
CA LYS A 845 27.64 12.19 18.73
C LYS A 845 28.68 11.11 18.47
N PRO A 846 29.90 11.17 19.07
CA PRO A 846 30.71 9.95 19.18
C PRO A 846 29.80 8.94 19.83
N CYS A 847 29.69 7.78 19.19
CA CYS A 847 28.74 6.76 19.54
C CYS A 847 29.02 6.24 20.96
N ASN A 848 28.51 6.97 21.96
CA ASN A 848 28.55 6.59 23.37
C ASN A 848 27.60 5.41 23.64
N LEU A 849 27.04 4.82 22.59
CA LEU A 849 26.44 3.50 22.61
C LEU A 849 27.57 2.54 22.17
N ASP A 850 28.46 2.15 23.10
CA ASP A 850 29.54 1.19 22.82
C ASP A 850 29.04 -0.04 22.02
N TRP A 851 27.78 -0.40 22.24
CA TRP A 851 27.08 -1.52 21.61
C TRP A 851 26.54 -1.30 20.18
N LEU A 852 26.43 -0.06 19.71
CA LEU A 852 25.94 0.26 18.35
C LEU A 852 27.13 0.52 17.39
N CYS A 853 28.33 0.79 17.94
CA CYS A 853 29.52 1.17 17.17
C CYS A 853 30.75 0.25 17.32
N GLU A 854 30.65 -0.85 18.09
CA GLU A 854 31.63 -1.94 18.03
C GLU A 854 31.43 -2.86 16.81
N VAL A 855 31.43 -2.28 15.60
CA VAL A 855 31.50 -3.05 14.34
C VAL A 855 32.95 -3.46 14.01
N GLY A 856 33.93 -3.13 14.86
CA GLY A 856 35.36 -3.20 14.50
C GLY A 856 36.27 -4.11 15.33
N ARG A 857 35.80 -4.81 16.37
CA ARG A 857 36.70 -5.53 17.32
C ARG A 857 36.48 -7.04 17.46
N MET A 858 35.89 -7.68 16.46
CA MET A 858 35.85 -9.15 16.35
C MET A 858 36.83 -9.67 15.28
N ARG A 859 38.08 -9.19 15.30
CA ARG A 859 39.22 -10.00 14.82
C ARG A 859 39.83 -10.69 16.04
N GLY A 860 39.46 -11.96 16.23
CA GLY A 860 40.21 -12.86 17.11
C GLY A 860 39.40 -13.49 18.24
N ARG A 861 38.59 -14.51 17.91
CA ARG A 861 38.73 -15.89 18.41
C ARG A 861 37.60 -16.73 17.84
N GLY A 862 37.98 -17.82 17.18
CA GLY A 862 37.14 -18.58 16.28
C GLY A 862 35.97 -19.31 16.92
N LEU A 863 34.88 -19.37 16.17
CA LEU A 863 34.02 -20.54 16.09
C LEU A 863 33.46 -20.57 14.66
N GLU A 864 34.09 -21.40 13.83
CA GLU A 864 33.60 -21.76 12.51
C GLU A 864 32.32 -22.58 12.67
N VAL A 865 31.24 -22.17 11.99
CA VAL A 865 30.12 -23.06 11.66
C VAL A 865 30.03 -23.08 10.14
N ALA A 866 30.35 -24.25 9.59
CA ALA A 866 30.46 -24.52 8.18
C ALA A 866 29.09 -24.52 7.48
N GLY A 867 29.01 -23.78 6.37
CA GLY A 867 28.12 -24.01 5.23
C GLY A 867 28.96 -23.76 3.96
N PRO A 868 28.73 -24.49 2.85
CA PRO A 868 29.71 -24.59 1.77
C PRO A 868 29.89 -23.25 1.07
N THR A 869 31.07 -22.68 1.23
CA THR A 869 31.58 -21.65 0.31
C THR A 869 31.86 -22.35 -1.03
N PRO A 870 31.42 -21.80 -2.18
CA PRO A 870 31.84 -22.34 -3.46
C PRO A 870 33.36 -22.21 -3.53
N THR A 871 34.04 -23.33 -3.75
CA THR A 871 35.50 -23.40 -3.91
C THR A 871 35.92 -22.55 -5.11
N ILE A 872 36.41 -21.33 -4.85
CA ILE A 872 37.01 -20.49 -5.88
C ILE A 872 38.36 -21.10 -6.21
N ASP A 873 38.45 -21.67 -7.40
CA ASP A 873 39.70 -22.17 -7.99
C ASP A 873 40.62 -20.98 -8.33
N PRO A 874 41.78 -20.83 -7.67
CA PRO A 874 42.67 -19.69 -7.86
C PRO A 874 43.40 -19.68 -9.22
N GLN A 875 43.26 -20.72 -10.06
CA GLN A 875 43.88 -20.80 -11.39
C GLN A 875 42.90 -20.57 -12.57
N ALA A 876 41.62 -20.29 -12.30
CA ALA A 876 40.61 -20.10 -13.35
C ALA A 876 40.91 -18.88 -14.26
N LYS A 877 40.94 -19.09 -15.58
CA LYS A 877 40.98 -18.03 -16.60
C LYS A 877 39.57 -17.73 -17.11
N TYR A 878 39.23 -16.44 -17.17
CA TYR A 878 37.96 -15.94 -17.68
C TYR A 878 38.16 -15.26 -19.03
N LEU A 879 37.33 -15.62 -20.01
CA LEU A 879 37.34 -15.10 -21.37
C LEU A 879 36.14 -14.18 -21.57
N LEU A 880 36.38 -12.92 -21.92
CA LEU A 880 35.35 -11.99 -22.38
C LEU A 880 35.17 -12.18 -23.90
N LEU A 881 33.98 -12.57 -24.33
CA LEU A 881 33.72 -12.80 -25.76
C LEU A 881 33.65 -11.47 -26.53
N GLU A 882 34.34 -11.36 -27.65
CA GLU A 882 34.34 -10.15 -28.48
C GLU A 882 33.03 -9.96 -29.26
N GLN A 883 32.34 -11.06 -29.58
CA GLN A 883 31.09 -11.08 -30.32
C GLN A 883 29.87 -11.38 -29.42
N PRO A 884 28.71 -10.74 -29.67
CA PRO A 884 27.49 -11.01 -28.94
C PRO A 884 26.98 -12.41 -29.29
N THR A 885 27.02 -13.31 -28.32
CA THR A 885 26.58 -14.70 -28.45
C THR A 885 25.63 -15.05 -27.31
N ALA A 886 24.72 -16.00 -27.54
CA ALA A 886 23.72 -16.41 -26.55
C ALA A 886 24.28 -17.46 -25.56
N GLY A 887 25.50 -17.96 -25.81
CA GLY A 887 26.16 -18.96 -24.97
C GLY A 887 27.66 -19.05 -25.25
N CYS A 888 28.38 -19.74 -24.37
CA CYS A 888 29.83 -19.91 -24.45
C CYS A 888 30.27 -20.87 -25.57
N PRO A 889 31.38 -20.60 -26.28
CA PRO A 889 31.90 -21.47 -27.34
C PRO A 889 32.42 -22.81 -26.80
N ALA A 890 32.47 -23.83 -27.67
CA ALA A 890 32.90 -25.18 -27.32
C ALA A 890 34.31 -25.19 -26.68
N GLY A 891 34.43 -25.81 -25.50
CA GLY A 891 35.66 -25.82 -24.69
C GLY A 891 35.69 -24.79 -23.56
N THR A 892 34.65 -23.96 -23.40
CA THR A 892 34.49 -23.02 -22.29
C THR A 892 33.15 -23.22 -21.56
N LYS A 893 33.11 -22.95 -20.25
CA LYS A 893 31.94 -23.10 -19.38
C LYS A 893 31.27 -21.74 -19.11
N SER A 894 29.94 -21.71 -19.14
CA SER A 894 29.16 -20.55 -18.69
C SER A 894 29.24 -20.40 -17.18
N LEU A 895 29.25 -19.15 -16.70
CA LEU A 895 29.16 -18.85 -15.27
C LEU A 895 27.69 -19.00 -14.83
N GLU A 896 27.45 -19.76 -13.77
CA GLU A 896 26.11 -20.18 -13.34
C GLU A 896 25.65 -19.49 -12.04
N SER A 897 26.50 -18.67 -11.41
CA SER A 897 26.15 -17.94 -10.21
C SER A 897 26.72 -16.52 -10.17
N VAL A 898 26.10 -15.65 -9.35
CA VAL A 898 26.65 -14.32 -9.03
C VAL A 898 28.06 -14.44 -8.47
N GLY A 899 28.32 -15.40 -7.59
CA GLY A 899 29.64 -15.59 -6.97
C GLY A 899 30.75 -15.80 -8.00
N GLU A 900 30.47 -16.62 -9.03
CA GLU A 900 31.39 -16.83 -10.15
C GLU A 900 31.56 -15.57 -11.02
N CYS A 901 30.48 -14.80 -11.25
CA CYS A 901 30.54 -13.54 -11.98
C CYS A 901 31.30 -12.45 -11.21
N LYS A 902 31.21 -12.44 -9.86
CA LYS A 902 32.01 -11.55 -9.00
C LYS A 902 33.50 -11.87 -9.11
N ALA A 903 33.85 -13.15 -9.07
CA ALA A 903 35.23 -13.59 -9.27
C ALA A 903 35.77 -13.19 -10.65
N ALA A 904 34.95 -13.34 -11.70
CA ALA A 904 35.30 -12.93 -13.06
C ALA A 904 35.50 -11.40 -13.18
N ALA A 905 34.61 -10.59 -12.60
CA ALA A 905 34.72 -9.12 -12.59
C ALA A 905 36.01 -8.64 -11.89
N ALA A 906 36.33 -9.23 -10.73
CA ALA A 906 37.56 -8.93 -10.01
C ALA A 906 38.82 -9.28 -10.84
N ARG A 907 38.80 -10.40 -11.57
CA ARG A 907 39.93 -10.84 -12.39
C ARG A 907 40.12 -10.03 -13.66
N LEU A 908 39.02 -9.62 -14.29
CA LEU A 908 39.00 -8.77 -15.49
C LEU A 908 39.22 -7.28 -15.17
N GLN A 909 39.38 -6.92 -13.90
CA GLN A 909 39.51 -5.53 -13.40
C GLN A 909 38.33 -4.65 -13.82
N ARG A 910 37.11 -5.17 -13.68
CA ARG A 910 35.86 -4.47 -14.02
C ARG A 910 34.95 -4.39 -12.81
N THR A 911 34.12 -3.35 -12.78
CA THR A 911 33.12 -3.16 -11.73
C THR A 911 31.90 -4.04 -11.99
N LEU A 912 31.25 -4.48 -10.92
CA LEU A 912 29.91 -5.05 -11.02
C LEU A 912 28.90 -3.91 -11.03
N ALA A 913 27.97 -3.94 -11.97
CA ALA A 913 26.85 -3.00 -11.98
C ALA A 913 25.90 -3.25 -10.79
N TYR A 914 25.82 -4.52 -10.35
CA TYR A 914 24.89 -4.97 -9.31
C TYR A 914 25.52 -6.09 -8.48
N GLU A 915 25.26 -6.09 -7.16
CA GLU A 915 25.81 -7.10 -6.24
C GLU A 915 25.00 -8.42 -6.22
N ASP A 916 23.80 -8.43 -6.80
CA ASP A 916 22.86 -9.55 -6.81
C ASP A 916 22.47 -9.98 -8.24
N GLU A 917 21.72 -11.08 -8.37
CA GLU A 917 21.16 -11.58 -9.64
C GLU A 917 20.16 -10.58 -10.21
N ILE A 918 20.29 -10.27 -11.50
CA ILE A 918 19.34 -9.46 -12.24
C ILE A 918 18.60 -10.33 -13.22
N TYR A 919 17.31 -10.06 -13.40
CA TYR A 919 16.51 -10.67 -14.44
C TYR A 919 16.27 -9.66 -15.56
N GLN A 920 16.85 -9.93 -16.73
CA GLN A 920 16.71 -9.11 -17.91
C GLN A 920 16.45 -10.00 -19.14
N GLU A 921 15.18 -10.06 -19.57
CA GLU A 921 14.66 -10.95 -20.62
C GLU A 921 15.34 -10.75 -21.99
N ASN A 922 15.84 -9.54 -22.26
CA ASN A 922 16.46 -9.19 -23.55
C ASN A 922 17.97 -9.42 -23.61
N ASP A 923 18.59 -9.85 -22.52
CA ASP A 923 20.03 -10.05 -22.40
C ASP A 923 20.35 -11.55 -22.26
N PRO A 924 21.54 -12.02 -22.68
CA PRO A 924 21.90 -13.44 -22.60
C PRO A 924 22.01 -13.90 -21.14
N ARG A 925 21.75 -15.20 -20.88
CA ARG A 925 21.87 -15.79 -19.54
C ARG A 925 23.34 -15.90 -19.12
N GLY A 926 23.64 -15.62 -17.85
CA GLY A 926 24.97 -15.75 -17.26
C GLY A 926 25.61 -14.39 -16.96
N CYS A 927 26.94 -14.35 -16.87
CA CYS A 927 27.68 -13.13 -16.56
C CYS A 927 27.81 -12.25 -17.81
N VAL A 928 27.10 -11.13 -17.83
CA VAL A 928 26.96 -10.22 -18.97
C VAL A 928 27.82 -8.97 -18.77
N PHE A 929 28.67 -8.68 -19.74
CA PHE A 929 29.43 -7.45 -19.87
C PHE A 929 28.67 -6.43 -20.74
N ARG A 930 28.49 -5.22 -20.22
CA ARG A 930 27.75 -4.14 -20.90
C ARG A 930 28.70 -3.22 -21.64
N VAL A 931 28.37 -2.95 -22.92
CA VAL A 931 29.02 -1.93 -23.74
C VAL A 931 28.01 -0.80 -24.00
N PRO A 932 28.33 0.48 -23.75
CA PRO A 932 29.65 1.05 -23.45
C PRO A 932 30.01 1.14 -21.94
N ASP A 933 29.13 0.72 -21.03
CA ASP A 933 29.26 0.96 -19.58
C ASP A 933 30.49 0.31 -18.93
N ASN A 934 31.08 -0.71 -19.57
CA ASN A 934 32.30 -1.42 -19.15
C ASN A 934 32.21 -2.11 -17.76
N ASP A 935 31.01 -2.52 -17.37
CA ASP A 935 30.73 -3.27 -16.14
C ASP A 935 30.08 -4.62 -16.42
N LEU A 936 30.08 -5.49 -15.39
CA LEU A 936 29.49 -6.83 -15.45
C LEU A 936 28.28 -6.92 -14.54
N TYR A 937 27.33 -7.76 -14.90
CA TYR A 937 26.29 -8.20 -13.99
C TYR A 937 25.85 -9.63 -14.33
N PHE A 938 25.27 -10.33 -13.36
CA PHE A 938 24.77 -11.68 -13.59
C PHE A 938 23.29 -11.63 -13.98
N ASN A 939 22.96 -12.21 -15.14
CA ASN A 939 21.60 -12.30 -15.67
C ASN A 939 21.02 -13.72 -15.53
N ASP A 940 19.93 -13.87 -14.79
CA ASP A 940 19.27 -15.17 -14.54
C ASP A 940 18.04 -15.43 -15.45
N ALA A 941 18.08 -14.95 -16.70
CA ALA A 941 17.00 -15.19 -17.67
C ALA A 941 17.00 -16.65 -18.17
N GLU A 942 15.83 -17.26 -18.38
CA GLU A 942 15.71 -18.65 -18.88
C GLU A 942 16.08 -18.78 -20.37
N GLU A 943 15.69 -17.81 -21.22
CA GLU A 943 15.99 -17.76 -22.66
C GLU A 943 16.53 -16.37 -23.06
N GLY A 944 17.83 -16.15 -22.90
CA GLY A 944 18.45 -14.87 -23.24
C GLY A 944 18.90 -14.77 -24.71
N LYS A 945 18.55 -13.68 -25.40
CA LYS A 945 18.99 -13.42 -26.79
C LYS A 945 20.28 -12.59 -26.83
N ALA A 946 21.16 -12.90 -27.78
CA ALA A 946 22.38 -12.13 -28.00
C ALA A 946 22.05 -10.73 -28.55
N ASN A 947 22.65 -9.68 -27.96
CA ASN A 947 22.45 -8.29 -28.36
C ASN A 947 23.82 -7.61 -28.55
N SER A 948 23.96 -6.71 -29.53
CA SER A 948 25.23 -6.04 -29.85
C SER A 948 25.85 -5.24 -28.70
N ALA A 949 25.04 -4.81 -27.72
CA ALA A 949 25.48 -4.10 -26.52
C ALA A 949 25.87 -5.02 -25.34
N ARG A 950 25.77 -6.35 -25.51
CA ARG A 950 25.95 -7.35 -24.43
C ARG A 950 26.89 -8.45 -24.89
N ARG A 951 27.95 -8.68 -24.11
CA ARG A 951 28.94 -9.73 -24.35
C ARG A 951 28.96 -10.67 -23.15
N LEU A 952 29.06 -11.98 -23.37
CA LEU A 952 29.16 -12.95 -22.28
C LEU A 952 30.60 -13.11 -21.79
N VAL A 953 30.73 -13.41 -20.50
CA VAL A 953 31.97 -13.83 -19.88
C VAL A 953 31.89 -15.32 -19.56
N CYS A 954 32.84 -16.08 -20.09
CA CYS A 954 32.94 -17.52 -19.96
C CYS A 954 34.21 -17.90 -19.19
N ARG A 955 34.25 -19.10 -18.60
CA ARG A 955 35.43 -19.67 -17.96
C ARG A 955 36.07 -20.71 -18.89
N GLU A 956 37.39 -20.71 -19.03
CA GLU A 956 38.09 -21.80 -19.72
C GLU A 956 38.00 -23.08 -18.88
N ASN A 957 37.76 -24.23 -19.55
CA ASN A 957 37.66 -25.53 -18.89
C ASN A 957 38.98 -25.99 -18.29
#